data_AF-A0A0L6U8A9-F1
#
_entry.id   AF-A0A0L6U8A9-F1
#
_cell.length_a   1.000
_cell.length_b   1.000
_cell.length_c   1.000
_cell.angle_alpha   90.00
_cell.angle_beta   90.00
_cell.angle_gamma   90.00
#
_symmetry.space_group_name_H-M   'P 1'
#
loop_
_entity.id
_entity.type
_entity.pdbx_description
1 polymer ?
#
loop_
_entity_poly.entity_id
_entity_poly.type
_entity_poly.pdbx_seq_one_letter_code
_entity_poly.pdbx_strand_id
1 'polypeptide(L)'
;MACGHRNTLASTETSSSVSPPSPARIPLNPLVLFFHNPGHVHLLIVMRRALLFLYCSRLAWIRCMRHDHEPLSGIGVEGAQLVLSDNRLSSSSFSMPILRRRQMSGATASQGLNTSGGGLLENFQVTQPPVVPQEGKSCHQSLLQTTFANSVGKPARVTYSAPKECGEPRNWASVILKLTVSEFPQDNYPRRLTNKAPLKLTLNRAHLCYCLSVLASSGNQFDRLSAFLQQLAFPNGLFAMSSSEIMVLVMRTSTAEPTPQGITWTIEKDVTKYIPLLSLPEASLVMNLENIIDKTSGIDGVFFVELFATYYTATPGFPASITPDVILPLSEKGASPFSVPPAATISVQFPINAVSAMVEIYASGADKEESDSIRKYDKKIQYTNPLDQVSPELNRTLNDNDPAKGSFREVQLWIDDRLAGVVYPFPVIFTGGMLLTWWRPMAAYGSLDQPTYQIDITPFLPALTDSLPHNFTLTVEGQGENGSINSKWFLSGNIAITLDPSGKSTCGKILSYYTDPTIKIFGGVCGGSVCTTTDASRKLFIESAIITGSNQRRKVSFKQELAYQSKHILALDGSSQVSSFNGYFEVAQLSTGSSSAITDAALTYSDDFSFPLKVSLESGQTGLKGEINLTYNRKVKPNGKGFATSIQTTQIAMGTLELAGPNRASAGQGQTGQVFFYSDERGSSFARDLIVRNVTEKVKDVLSGSLSKSKSS
;
A
#
# COMPACT_ATOMS: atom_id res chain seq x y z
N MET A 1 40.13 13.07 15.59
CA MET A 1 38.79 13.65 15.38
C MET A 1 37.81 12.89 16.25
N ALA A 2 37.45 13.43 17.42
CA ALA A 2 36.14 13.19 17.99
C ALA A 2 35.13 14.13 17.29
N CYS A 3 33.83 14.00 17.57
CA CYS A 3 32.82 14.98 17.16
C CYS A 3 33.10 16.34 17.83
N GLY A 4 33.80 17.24 17.15
CA GLY A 4 34.05 18.60 17.62
C GLY A 4 32.94 19.54 17.17
N HIS A 5 32.47 20.41 18.06
CA HIS A 5 31.55 21.49 17.69
C HIS A 5 32.19 22.36 16.58
N ARG A 6 31.42 22.64 15.52
CA ARG A 6 31.78 23.65 14.53
C ARG A 6 31.58 25.04 15.14
N ASN A 7 32.65 25.64 15.63
CA ASN A 7 32.67 27.09 15.79
C ASN A 7 32.70 27.79 14.42
N THR A 8 32.23 29.03 14.42
CA THR A 8 32.11 29.89 13.23
C THR A 8 33.47 30.23 12.61
N LEU A 9 33.53 30.21 11.27
CA LEU A 9 34.60 30.84 10.51
C LEU A 9 34.17 32.25 10.11
N ALA A 10 34.69 33.25 10.83
CA ALA A 10 34.67 34.63 10.37
C ALA A 10 35.91 34.89 9.50
N SER A 11 35.73 35.47 8.32
CA SER A 11 36.81 35.85 7.41
C SER A 11 37.33 37.25 7.75
N THR A 12 38.62 37.37 8.10
CA THR A 12 39.29 38.66 8.32
C THR A 12 40.64 38.71 7.62
N GLU A 13 40.76 39.58 6.61
CA GLU A 13 42.03 40.14 6.15
C GLU A 13 41.90 41.67 6.09
N THR A 14 43.01 42.41 6.18
CA THR A 14 43.03 43.82 6.59
C THR A 14 43.71 44.78 5.60
N SER A 15 43.38 46.08 5.74
CA SER A 15 43.81 47.24 4.93
C SER A 15 45.31 47.59 5.05
N SER A 16 45.94 48.52 4.30
CA SER A 16 45.50 49.80 3.65
C SER A 16 46.46 50.16 2.45
N SER A 17 46.59 51.35 1.82
CA SER A 17 46.21 52.77 2.10
C SER A 17 46.15 53.59 0.77
N VAL A 18 45.36 54.67 0.62
CA VAL A 18 45.65 56.13 0.85
C VAL A 18 46.74 56.72 -0.09
N SER A 19 46.56 57.82 -0.86
CA SER A 19 45.86 59.11 -0.61
C SER A 19 45.30 59.86 -1.87
N PRO A 20 44.35 60.83 -1.71
CA PRO A 20 43.78 61.72 -2.75
C PRO A 20 44.14 63.23 -2.55
N PRO A 21 43.63 64.21 -3.37
CA PRO A 21 42.35 64.92 -3.07
C PRO A 21 41.54 65.42 -4.33
N SER A 22 40.19 65.37 -4.39
CA SER A 22 39.15 66.36 -3.94
C SER A 22 38.98 67.62 -4.86
N PRO A 23 37.81 68.35 -4.93
CA PRO A 23 36.87 68.65 -3.83
C PRO A 23 35.34 68.76 -4.11
N ALA A 24 34.54 68.72 -3.01
CA ALA A 24 33.29 69.47 -2.73
C ALA A 24 31.96 69.20 -3.53
N ARG A 25 30.75 69.32 -2.95
CA ARG A 25 30.29 69.48 -1.53
C ARG A 25 28.84 68.95 -1.31
N ILE A 26 28.50 68.75 -0.04
CA ILE A 26 27.24 68.22 0.58
C ILE A 26 26.27 69.39 0.99
N PRO A 27 25.11 69.29 1.73
CA PRO A 27 24.53 68.18 2.54
C PRO A 27 22.95 68.00 2.64
N LEU A 28 22.52 66.98 3.44
CA LEU A 28 21.42 66.95 4.46
C LEU A 28 19.97 66.43 4.18
N ASN A 29 19.34 65.97 5.30
CA ASN A 29 18.00 65.33 5.46
C ASN A 29 17.01 66.27 6.25
N PRO A 30 16.05 65.80 7.09
CA PRO A 30 14.62 65.58 6.77
C PRO A 30 13.62 66.39 7.67
N LEU A 31 12.29 66.30 7.46
CA LEU A 31 11.24 66.10 8.51
C LEU A 31 9.75 66.11 8.02
N VAL A 32 8.95 65.19 8.59
CA VAL A 32 7.59 65.31 9.18
C VAL A 32 6.57 66.38 8.71
N LEU A 33 5.31 65.93 8.51
CA LEU A 33 4.11 66.62 9.04
C LEU A 33 2.94 65.64 9.32
N PHE A 34 2.10 65.95 10.31
CA PHE A 34 0.99 65.14 10.85
C PHE A 34 -0.29 66.01 10.91
N PHE A 35 -1.47 65.47 10.55
CA PHE A 35 -2.80 65.87 11.07
C PHE A 35 -3.89 64.85 10.60
N HIS A 36 -5.14 64.82 11.12
CA HIS A 36 -5.57 64.36 12.45
C HIS A 36 -7.11 64.08 12.50
N ASN A 37 -7.52 62.80 12.40
CA ASN A 37 -8.79 62.27 12.99
C ASN A 37 -10.16 62.86 12.47
N PRO A 38 -11.36 62.42 12.94
CA PRO A 38 -11.96 61.11 12.60
C PRO A 38 -13.51 61.06 12.37
N GLY A 39 -14.00 59.90 11.89
CA GLY A 39 -15.15 59.22 12.50
C GLY A 39 -16.58 59.34 11.90
N HIS A 40 -17.26 58.19 11.80
CA HIS A 40 -18.66 57.96 12.23
C HIS A 40 -18.91 56.44 12.36
N VAL A 41 -19.97 56.01 13.07
CA VAL A 41 -20.13 54.65 13.64
C VAL A 41 -21.60 54.16 13.56
N HIS A 42 -21.83 52.84 13.78
CA HIS A 42 -23.12 52.16 14.10
C HIS A 42 -24.08 51.83 12.92
N LEU A 43 -24.90 50.76 12.92
CA LEU A 43 -25.01 49.50 13.71
C LEU A 43 -25.98 48.50 13.00
N LEU A 44 -26.10 47.27 13.54
CA LEU A 44 -27.05 46.16 13.23
C LEU A 44 -26.73 45.27 12.00
N ILE A 45 -26.74 43.93 11.99
CA ILE A 45 -27.28 42.81 12.83
C ILE A 45 -28.60 42.17 12.31
N VAL A 46 -28.43 40.99 11.70
CA VAL A 46 -29.36 39.82 11.61
C VAL A 46 -30.73 39.95 10.88
N MET A 47 -30.83 39.31 9.71
CA MET A 47 -31.69 38.12 9.45
C MET A 47 -31.17 37.39 8.20
N ARG A 48 -30.85 36.08 8.20
CA ARG A 48 -31.67 34.84 8.30
C ARG A 48 -32.25 34.33 6.96
N ARG A 49 -31.50 33.38 6.37
CA ARG A 49 -31.93 32.15 5.66
C ARG A 49 -33.10 32.16 4.66
N ALA A 50 -32.75 31.65 3.47
CA ALA A 50 -33.50 30.71 2.62
C ALA A 50 -34.69 31.21 1.78
N LEU A 51 -34.59 30.94 0.47
CA LEU A 51 -35.50 30.00 -0.20
C LEU A 51 -34.80 29.32 -1.39
N LEU A 52 -35.23 28.10 -1.70
CA LEU A 52 -34.75 27.27 -2.82
C LEU A 52 -35.87 27.12 -3.87
N PHE A 53 -35.51 26.53 -5.01
CA PHE A 53 -36.35 25.76 -5.96
C PHE A 53 -37.16 26.43 -7.10
N LEU A 54 -37.02 25.79 -8.29
CA LEU A 54 -38.01 25.49 -9.36
C LEU A 54 -38.69 26.67 -10.10
N TYR A 55 -38.63 26.85 -11.42
CA TYR A 55 -38.79 25.94 -12.58
C TYR A 55 -37.97 26.49 -13.81
N CYS A 56 -37.34 25.73 -14.72
CA CYS A 56 -37.80 24.69 -15.66
C CYS A 56 -38.66 25.14 -16.87
N SER A 57 -38.04 25.32 -18.07
CA SER A 57 -38.13 24.36 -19.22
C SER A 57 -38.33 24.93 -20.66
N ARG A 58 -37.92 24.11 -21.66
CA ARG A 58 -38.36 24.00 -23.09
C ARG A 58 -37.91 25.00 -24.19
N LEU A 59 -36.83 24.60 -24.88
CA LEU A 59 -36.75 24.11 -26.29
C LEU A 59 -37.48 24.80 -27.49
N ALA A 60 -36.64 25.13 -28.49
CA ALA A 60 -36.73 24.82 -29.94
C ALA A 60 -37.52 25.70 -30.95
N TRP A 61 -36.85 26.08 -32.05
CA TRP A 61 -37.19 25.99 -33.51
C TRP A 61 -36.01 26.65 -34.31
N ILE A 62 -35.25 26.03 -35.23
CA ILE A 62 -35.48 25.51 -36.61
C ILE A 62 -34.84 26.38 -37.74
N ARG A 63 -33.65 25.92 -38.20
CA ARG A 63 -33.25 25.61 -39.61
C ARG A 63 -33.11 26.70 -40.71
N CYS A 64 -31.86 26.98 -41.11
CA CYS A 64 -31.32 27.26 -42.48
C CYS A 64 -29.76 27.34 -42.38
N MET A 65 -28.90 27.12 -43.38
CA MET A 65 -28.99 26.84 -44.83
C MET A 65 -27.82 25.89 -45.26
N ARG A 66 -27.76 25.44 -46.53
CA ARG A 66 -26.61 24.70 -47.10
C ARG A 66 -25.47 25.65 -47.52
N HIS A 67 -24.24 25.16 -47.56
CA HIS A 67 -23.50 25.07 -48.83
C HIS A 67 -22.36 24.03 -48.79
N ASP A 68 -22.05 23.46 -49.95
CA ASP A 68 -21.02 22.45 -50.20
C ASP A 68 -19.62 23.07 -50.34
N HIS A 69 -18.56 22.28 -50.10
CA HIS A 69 -17.31 22.32 -50.87
C HIS A 69 -16.40 21.13 -50.52
N GLU A 70 -15.96 20.37 -51.52
CA GLU A 70 -14.70 19.59 -51.44
C GLU A 70 -13.50 20.55 -51.56
N PRO A 71 -12.26 20.10 -51.26
CA PRO A 71 -11.47 19.62 -52.38
C PRO A 71 -10.53 18.42 -52.10
N LEU A 72 -10.48 17.52 -53.09
CA LEU A 72 -9.30 16.87 -53.69
C LEU A 72 -8.35 15.99 -52.85
N SER A 73 -7.84 14.97 -53.55
CA SER A 73 -6.82 14.01 -53.11
C SER A 73 -5.45 14.30 -53.74
N GLY A 74 -4.41 13.68 -53.18
CA GLY A 74 -3.16 13.41 -53.90
C GLY A 74 -1.88 14.00 -53.32
N ILE A 75 -1.09 13.13 -52.69
CA ILE A 75 0.36 12.96 -52.86
C ILE A 75 0.75 11.71 -52.05
N GLY A 76 1.63 10.87 -52.58
CA GLY A 76 2.18 9.71 -51.87
C GLY A 76 3.55 9.37 -52.42
N VAL A 77 4.50 9.08 -51.53
CA VAL A 77 5.89 8.72 -51.88
C VAL A 77 6.39 7.64 -50.91
N GLU A 78 6.86 6.55 -51.50
CA GLU A 78 7.86 5.55 -51.05
C GLU A 78 7.90 5.08 -49.59
N GLY A 79 7.85 3.75 -49.41
CA GLY A 79 8.06 3.09 -48.12
C GLY A 79 9.53 2.77 -47.83
N ALA A 80 9.84 2.54 -46.55
CA ALA A 80 11.12 2.01 -46.10
C ALA A 80 10.91 0.66 -45.39
N GLN A 81 11.31 -0.43 -46.05
CA GLN A 81 11.14 -1.80 -45.52
C GLN A 81 12.28 -2.15 -44.56
N LEU A 82 12.12 -1.84 -43.28
CA LEU A 82 13.09 -2.18 -42.23
C LEU A 82 13.01 -3.67 -41.85
N VAL A 83 13.91 -4.46 -42.42
CA VAL A 83 14.13 -5.86 -42.05
C VAL A 83 14.80 -5.92 -40.67
N LEU A 84 14.08 -6.40 -39.66
CA LEU A 84 14.64 -6.75 -38.35
C LEU A 84 15.19 -8.18 -38.37
N SER A 85 16.37 -8.37 -37.80
CA SER A 85 17.12 -9.62 -37.82
C SER A 85 16.61 -10.65 -36.81
N ASP A 86 16.38 -11.86 -37.28
CA ASP A 86 16.02 -13.01 -36.44
C ASP A 86 17.16 -13.48 -35.51
N ASN A 87 16.76 -14.27 -34.50
CA ASN A 87 17.59 -15.11 -33.62
C ASN A 87 18.62 -14.43 -32.69
N ARG A 88 18.25 -14.31 -31.39
CA ARG A 88 19.05 -14.84 -30.25
C ARG A 88 18.31 -14.83 -28.91
N LEU A 89 17.33 -15.74 -28.73
CA LEU A 89 16.98 -16.28 -27.41
C LEU A 89 16.76 -17.79 -27.52
N SER A 90 17.45 -18.57 -26.67
CA SER A 90 17.51 -20.02 -26.76
C SER A 90 16.35 -20.71 -26.04
N SER A 91 15.60 -21.53 -26.78
CA SER A 91 14.41 -22.26 -26.28
C SER A 91 14.76 -23.54 -25.52
N SER A 92 15.00 -23.47 -24.21
CA SER A 92 15.19 -24.68 -23.37
C SER A 92 14.92 -24.49 -21.86
N SER A 93 13.73 -24.03 -21.47
CA SER A 93 13.27 -24.05 -20.05
C SER A 93 11.74 -24.05 -19.86
N PHE A 94 10.95 -24.45 -20.86
CA PHE A 94 9.49 -24.58 -20.73
C PHE A 94 9.01 -25.93 -21.27
N SER A 95 8.66 -26.84 -20.37
CA SER A 95 8.09 -28.15 -20.68
C SER A 95 6.96 -28.45 -19.70
N MET A 96 5.71 -28.31 -20.14
CA MET A 96 4.54 -28.76 -19.38
C MET A 96 4.23 -30.23 -19.68
N PRO A 97 3.87 -31.05 -18.68
CA PRO A 97 3.26 -32.37 -18.91
C PRO A 97 1.87 -32.24 -19.56
N ILE A 98 1.63 -32.98 -20.64
CA ILE A 98 0.34 -32.97 -21.35
C ILE A 98 -0.68 -33.80 -20.57
N LEU A 99 -1.60 -33.15 -19.86
CA LEU A 99 -2.78 -33.81 -19.29
C LEU A 99 -3.84 -34.03 -20.38
N ARG A 100 -4.22 -35.30 -20.59
CA ARG A 100 -5.19 -35.69 -21.63
C ARG A 100 -6.59 -35.15 -21.34
N ARG A 101 -7.13 -34.37 -22.29
CA ARG A 101 -8.53 -33.95 -22.35
C ARG A 101 -9.44 -35.18 -22.36
N ARG A 102 -10.34 -35.33 -21.38
CA ARG A 102 -11.39 -36.37 -21.37
C ARG A 102 -12.74 -35.69 -21.54
N GLN A 103 -13.38 -35.87 -22.70
CA GLN A 103 -14.77 -35.47 -22.86
C GLN A 103 -15.65 -36.36 -21.97
N MET A 104 -16.64 -35.77 -21.30
CA MET A 104 -17.88 -36.44 -20.96
C MET A 104 -19.05 -35.56 -21.39
N SER A 105 -20.08 -36.19 -21.94
CA SER A 105 -21.30 -35.56 -22.41
C SER A 105 -22.12 -34.98 -21.25
N GLY A 106 -22.85 -33.90 -21.51
CA GLY A 106 -23.56 -33.17 -20.46
C GLY A 106 -24.78 -33.88 -19.88
N ALA A 107 -25.16 -33.46 -18.68
CA ALA A 107 -26.49 -33.67 -18.10
C ALA A 107 -26.97 -32.32 -17.54
N THR A 108 -28.12 -31.85 -18.01
CA THR A 108 -28.73 -30.60 -17.54
C THR A 108 -29.41 -30.81 -16.19
N ALA A 109 -28.90 -30.21 -15.13
CA ALA A 109 -29.52 -30.21 -13.81
C ALA A 109 -29.36 -28.82 -13.14
N SER A 110 -30.39 -27.99 -13.21
CA SER A 110 -30.47 -26.71 -12.51
C SER A 110 -30.75 -26.95 -11.02
N GLN A 111 -29.72 -27.25 -10.24
CA GLN A 111 -29.81 -27.31 -8.78
C GLN A 111 -29.55 -25.92 -8.18
N GLY A 112 -30.54 -25.35 -7.50
CA GLY A 112 -30.37 -24.13 -6.72
C GLY A 112 -29.41 -24.33 -5.54
N LEU A 113 -28.82 -23.24 -5.03
CA LEU A 113 -27.86 -23.28 -3.92
C LEU A 113 -28.50 -23.83 -2.64
N ASN A 114 -28.31 -25.12 -2.40
CA ASN A 114 -28.81 -25.80 -1.21
C ASN A 114 -27.71 -25.84 -0.12
N THR A 115 -27.31 -24.66 0.38
CA THR A 115 -26.36 -24.52 1.48
C THR A 115 -27.03 -24.87 2.80
N SER A 116 -27.13 -26.16 3.10
CA SER A 116 -27.69 -26.70 4.35
C SER A 116 -26.74 -26.47 5.54
N GLY A 117 -26.57 -25.21 5.93
CA GLY A 117 -25.71 -24.75 7.02
C GLY A 117 -25.74 -23.23 7.13
N GLY A 118 -26.58 -22.70 8.02
CA GLY A 118 -26.80 -21.26 8.21
C GLY A 118 -25.70 -20.54 8.98
N GLY A 119 -24.47 -20.60 8.49
CA GLY A 119 -23.32 -19.86 9.02
C GLY A 119 -22.79 -18.81 8.03
N LEU A 120 -21.95 -17.90 8.52
CA LEU A 120 -21.19 -16.98 7.66
C LEU A 120 -20.24 -17.76 6.76
N LEU A 121 -20.01 -17.28 5.52
CA LEU A 121 -18.95 -17.85 4.68
C LEU A 121 -17.57 -17.52 5.30
N GLU A 122 -16.74 -18.52 5.54
CA GLU A 122 -15.32 -18.30 5.87
C GLU A 122 -14.57 -17.84 4.61
N ASN A 123 -13.83 -16.74 4.73
CA ASN A 123 -12.92 -16.24 3.72
C ASN A 123 -11.51 -16.11 4.31
N PHE A 124 -10.48 -16.58 3.61
CA PHE A 124 -9.13 -16.69 4.18
C PHE A 124 -8.04 -16.40 3.16
N GLN A 125 -6.88 -15.98 3.66
CA GLN A 125 -5.62 -15.91 2.92
C GLN A 125 -4.73 -17.06 3.41
N VAL A 126 -4.07 -17.80 2.51
CA VAL A 126 -3.11 -18.83 2.96
C VAL A 126 -1.82 -18.14 3.44
N THR A 127 -1.48 -18.37 4.71
CA THR A 127 -0.23 -17.95 5.35
C THR A 127 0.32 -19.10 6.20
N GLN A 128 1.58 -19.00 6.63
CA GLN A 128 2.12 -19.85 7.67
C GLN A 128 1.49 -19.57 9.05
N PRO A 129 1.38 -20.56 9.95
CA PRO A 129 1.08 -20.33 11.36
C PRO A 129 2.15 -19.44 12.02
N PRO A 130 1.82 -18.63 13.05
CA PRO A 130 2.79 -17.80 13.77
C PRO A 130 3.94 -18.63 14.36
N VAL A 131 5.19 -18.22 14.08
CA VAL A 131 6.39 -18.91 14.59
C VAL A 131 6.73 -18.38 15.97
N VAL A 132 6.07 -18.96 16.98
CA VAL A 132 6.11 -18.56 18.39
C VAL A 132 6.73 -19.65 19.29
N PRO A 133 7.17 -19.34 20.52
CA PRO A 133 7.59 -20.34 21.49
C PRO A 133 6.52 -21.42 21.69
N GLN A 134 6.92 -22.69 21.57
CA GLN A 134 6.02 -23.85 21.77
C GLN A 134 5.85 -24.24 23.24
N GLU A 135 6.69 -23.66 24.10
CA GLU A 135 6.80 -23.85 25.55
C GLU A 135 6.95 -22.48 26.22
N GLY A 136 6.82 -22.42 27.55
CA GLY A 136 6.86 -21.18 28.32
C GLY A 136 5.47 -20.56 28.55
N LYS A 137 5.42 -19.30 29.00
CA LYS A 137 4.18 -18.60 29.28
C LYS A 137 3.74 -17.76 28.08
N SER A 138 2.43 -17.75 27.82
CA SER A 138 1.80 -16.76 26.95
C SER A 138 0.62 -16.11 27.66
N CYS A 139 0.36 -14.84 27.35
CA CYS A 139 -0.73 -14.06 27.93
C CYS A 139 -1.57 -13.49 26.78
N HIS A 140 -2.88 -13.70 26.85
CA HIS A 140 -3.82 -13.37 25.76
C HIS A 140 -4.75 -12.25 26.20
N GLN A 141 -4.77 -11.16 25.45
CA GLN A 141 -5.44 -9.91 25.80
C GLN A 141 -6.39 -9.48 24.67
N SER A 142 -7.68 -9.28 24.99
CA SER A 142 -8.60 -8.58 24.09
C SER A 142 -8.21 -7.10 24.06
N LEU A 143 -7.85 -6.58 22.88
CA LEU A 143 -7.53 -5.17 22.68
C LEU A 143 -8.76 -4.37 22.25
N LEU A 144 -9.54 -4.89 21.29
CA LEU A 144 -10.70 -4.20 20.73
C LEU A 144 -11.83 -5.18 20.42
N GLN A 145 -13.06 -4.84 20.79
CA GLN A 145 -14.28 -5.50 20.32
C GLN A 145 -15.29 -4.40 19.99
N THR A 146 -15.72 -4.29 18.73
CA THR A 146 -16.49 -3.13 18.25
C THR A 146 -17.33 -3.44 17.01
N THR A 147 -18.17 -2.49 16.59
CA THR A 147 -19.04 -2.60 15.41
C THR A 147 -18.91 -1.35 14.54
N PHE A 148 -18.60 -1.53 13.26
CA PHE A 148 -18.44 -0.45 12.28
C PHE A 148 -19.66 -0.39 11.37
N ALA A 149 -20.51 0.61 11.61
CA ALA A 149 -21.72 0.91 10.84
C ALA A 149 -21.88 2.43 10.77
N ASN A 150 -21.93 3.00 9.55
CA ASN A 150 -21.87 4.46 9.34
C ASN A 150 -20.70 5.13 10.10
N SER A 151 -19.52 4.48 10.04
CA SER A 151 -18.29 4.78 10.76
C SER A 151 -17.27 5.60 9.98
N VAL A 152 -17.60 6.06 8.77
CA VAL A 152 -16.85 7.12 8.07
C VAL A 152 -16.57 8.29 9.03
N GLY A 153 -15.29 8.70 9.12
CA GLY A 153 -14.83 9.75 10.02
C GLY A 153 -14.82 9.39 11.52
N LYS A 154 -15.15 8.15 11.90
CA LYS A 154 -15.37 7.71 13.29
C LYS A 154 -14.56 6.42 13.59
N PRO A 155 -13.24 6.53 13.81
CA PRO A 155 -12.42 5.37 14.11
C PRO A 155 -12.74 4.83 15.51
N ALA A 156 -12.59 3.53 15.70
CA ALA A 156 -12.65 2.95 17.04
C ALA A 156 -11.35 3.27 17.79
N ARG A 157 -11.45 3.69 19.05
CA ARG A 157 -10.31 4.08 19.89
C ARG A 157 -10.41 3.40 21.25
N VAL A 158 -9.30 2.84 21.73
CA VAL A 158 -9.22 2.12 23.01
C VAL A 158 -7.86 2.30 23.65
N THR A 159 -7.82 2.56 24.95
CA THR A 159 -6.58 2.60 25.73
C THR A 159 -6.40 1.27 26.45
N TYR A 160 -5.19 0.71 26.42
CA TYR A 160 -4.84 -0.51 27.12
C TYR A 160 -3.43 -0.42 27.75
N SER A 161 -3.15 -1.34 28.68
CA SER A 161 -1.82 -1.56 29.24
C SER A 161 -1.39 -3.00 28.97
N ALA A 162 -0.12 -3.24 28.66
CA ALA A 162 0.38 -4.59 28.40
C ALA A 162 0.26 -5.53 29.64
N PRO A 163 0.14 -6.86 29.44
CA PRO A 163 -0.09 -7.81 30.52
C PRO A 163 1.17 -8.02 31.37
N LYS A 164 1.23 -7.35 32.53
CA LYS A 164 2.31 -7.46 33.54
C LYS A 164 2.63 -8.91 33.93
N GLU A 165 1.64 -9.80 33.83
CA GLU A 165 1.78 -11.21 34.13
C GLU A 165 2.65 -12.01 33.14
N CYS A 166 2.98 -11.47 31.95
CA CYS A 166 4.00 -12.01 31.05
C CYS A 166 5.40 -11.37 31.29
N GLY A 167 5.57 -10.67 32.41
CA GLY A 167 6.83 -10.03 32.78
C GLY A 167 7.16 -8.82 31.91
N GLU A 168 8.38 -8.31 32.11
CA GLU A 168 8.85 -7.08 31.45
C GLU A 168 8.88 -7.19 29.92
N PRO A 169 8.59 -6.11 29.17
CA PRO A 169 8.55 -6.10 27.70
C PRO A 169 9.81 -6.64 27.02
N ARG A 170 10.97 -6.30 27.58
CA ARG A 170 12.31 -6.79 27.19
C ARG A 170 12.51 -8.31 27.32
N ASN A 171 11.58 -9.02 27.93
CA ASN A 171 11.60 -10.48 28.11
C ASN A 171 10.60 -11.19 27.16
N TRP A 172 9.90 -10.49 26.27
CA TRP A 172 9.00 -11.12 25.31
C TRP A 172 9.76 -11.61 24.07
N ALA A 173 9.47 -12.84 23.67
CA ALA A 173 10.00 -13.48 22.47
C ALA A 173 9.21 -13.08 21.21
N SER A 174 7.89 -12.99 21.33
CA SER A 174 7.00 -12.63 20.22
C SER A 174 5.73 -11.96 20.73
N VAL A 175 5.14 -11.08 19.93
CA VAL A 175 3.76 -10.60 20.11
C VAL A 175 3.01 -10.77 18.80
N ILE A 176 1.91 -11.50 18.83
CA ILE A 176 1.05 -11.79 17.68
C ILE A 176 -0.29 -11.07 17.86
N LEU A 177 -0.72 -10.29 16.86
CA LEU A 177 -2.10 -9.84 16.77
C LEU A 177 -2.95 -10.90 16.07
N LYS A 178 -4.15 -11.15 16.60
CA LYS A 178 -5.20 -11.93 15.96
C LYS A 178 -6.39 -11.01 15.70
N LEU A 179 -6.67 -10.75 14.43
CA LEU A 179 -7.81 -9.97 13.98
C LEU A 179 -8.86 -10.91 13.39
N THR A 180 -10.08 -10.87 13.93
CA THR A 180 -11.25 -11.52 13.34
C THR A 180 -12.28 -10.46 13.00
N VAL A 181 -12.81 -10.52 11.78
CA VAL A 181 -13.88 -9.64 11.31
C VAL A 181 -15.02 -10.48 10.76
N SER A 182 -16.24 -10.11 11.13
CA SER A 182 -17.48 -10.75 10.66
C SER A 182 -18.44 -9.69 10.16
N GLU A 183 -18.80 -9.80 8.89
CA GLU A 183 -19.78 -8.96 8.21
C GLU A 183 -21.14 -9.68 8.23
N PHE A 184 -22.18 -8.95 8.61
CA PHE A 184 -23.56 -9.43 8.64
C PHE A 184 -24.46 -8.48 7.85
N PRO A 185 -25.37 -8.98 6.99
CA PRO A 185 -26.48 -8.20 6.47
C PRO A 185 -27.29 -7.62 7.65
N GLN A 186 -27.67 -6.34 7.59
CA GLN A 186 -28.20 -5.61 8.75
C GLN A 186 -29.37 -6.32 9.46
N ASP A 187 -30.27 -6.93 8.69
CA ASP A 187 -31.49 -7.54 9.21
C ASP A 187 -31.23 -8.91 9.89
N ASN A 188 -30.04 -9.49 9.69
CA ASN A 188 -29.54 -10.69 10.36
C ASN A 188 -28.57 -10.39 11.52
N TYR A 189 -28.28 -9.12 11.85
CA TYR A 189 -27.28 -8.77 12.87
C TYR A 189 -27.65 -9.31 14.27
N PRO A 190 -26.81 -10.13 14.94
CA PRO A 190 -27.20 -10.79 16.19
C PRO A 190 -27.44 -9.84 17.36
N ARG A 191 -28.69 -9.73 17.83
CA ARG A 191 -29.09 -8.95 19.03
C ARG A 191 -28.44 -9.37 20.36
N ARG A 192 -27.52 -10.34 20.37
CA ARG A 192 -26.67 -10.67 21.53
C ARG A 192 -25.33 -9.91 21.52
N LEU A 193 -24.83 -9.49 20.36
CA LEU A 193 -23.57 -8.76 20.25
C LEU A 193 -23.67 -7.31 20.76
N THR A 194 -24.89 -6.75 20.83
CA THR A 194 -25.15 -5.40 21.37
C THR A 194 -24.93 -5.27 22.88
N ASN A 195 -24.77 -6.38 23.62
CA ASN A 195 -24.75 -6.39 25.08
C ASN A 195 -23.35 -6.57 25.70
N LYS A 196 -22.28 -6.67 24.89
CA LYS A 196 -20.92 -6.45 25.39
C LYS A 196 -20.76 -4.94 25.62
N ALA A 197 -20.90 -4.49 26.86
CA ALA A 197 -20.76 -3.08 27.20
C ALA A 197 -19.34 -2.59 26.84
N PRO A 198 -19.17 -1.39 26.26
CA PRO A 198 -17.85 -0.83 26.02
C PRO A 198 -17.09 -0.68 27.34
N LEU A 199 -15.77 -0.91 27.33
CA LEU A 199 -14.94 -0.60 28.50
C LEU A 199 -15.14 0.88 28.90
N LYS A 200 -15.18 1.15 30.21
CA LYS A 200 -15.49 2.48 30.76
C LYS A 200 -14.51 3.54 30.26
N LEU A 201 -14.94 4.32 29.28
CA LEU A 201 -14.30 5.58 28.87
C LEU A 201 -14.44 6.61 29.99
N THR A 202 -13.40 6.74 30.82
CA THR A 202 -13.35 7.71 31.93
C THR A 202 -13.02 9.11 31.40
N LEU A 203 -14.01 9.79 30.82
CA LEU A 203 -13.90 11.13 30.26
C LEU A 203 -13.72 12.22 31.34
N ASN A 204 -12.46 12.59 31.63
CA ASN A 204 -12.12 13.68 32.56
C ASN A 204 -11.52 14.92 31.84
N ARG A 205 -12.42 15.69 31.20
CA ARG A 205 -12.29 17.11 30.80
C ARG A 205 -11.19 17.52 29.78
N ALA A 206 -11.42 18.70 29.18
CA ALA A 206 -10.53 19.46 28.27
C ALA A 206 -10.32 18.90 26.84
N HIS A 207 -11.31 19.21 25.99
CA HIS A 207 -11.33 19.28 24.52
C HIS A 207 -10.01 19.09 23.72
N LEU A 208 -10.03 18.15 22.78
CA LEU A 208 -9.66 18.39 21.38
C LEU A 208 -10.43 17.42 20.47
N CYS A 209 -10.85 17.87 19.29
CA CYS A 209 -11.58 17.06 18.32
C CYS A 209 -10.76 16.91 17.05
N TYR A 210 -10.77 15.71 16.45
CA TYR A 210 -10.04 15.39 15.24
C TYR A 210 -10.97 14.79 14.17
N CYS A 211 -10.59 14.98 12.91
CA CYS A 211 -11.29 14.46 11.74
C CYS A 211 -10.46 13.32 11.12
N LEU A 212 -11.08 12.50 10.27
CA LEU A 212 -10.42 11.36 9.63
C LEU A 212 -10.80 11.29 8.14
N SER A 213 -9.85 10.89 7.30
CA SER A 213 -9.87 11.02 5.84
C SER A 213 -10.22 9.72 5.13
N VAL A 214 -11.17 9.80 4.18
CA VAL A 214 -11.88 8.62 3.65
C VAL A 214 -11.18 7.90 2.49
N LEU A 215 -11.08 6.58 2.61
CA LEU A 215 -10.38 5.67 1.69
C LEU A 215 -11.26 4.50 1.22
N ALA A 216 -12.44 4.83 0.68
CA ALA A 216 -13.21 3.90 -0.15
C ALA A 216 -12.67 3.91 -1.58
N SER A 217 -12.70 2.77 -2.28
CA SER A 217 -12.77 2.77 -3.74
C SER A 217 -14.09 3.44 -4.15
N SER A 218 -14.16 4.05 -5.33
CA SER A 218 -15.38 4.72 -5.81
C SER A 218 -16.50 3.73 -6.22
N GLY A 219 -16.29 2.43 -6.01
CA GLY A 219 -17.28 1.36 -6.17
C GLY A 219 -18.15 1.14 -4.93
N ASN A 220 -19.38 0.66 -5.15
CA ASN A 220 -20.31 0.32 -4.07
C ASN A 220 -19.80 -0.88 -3.25
N GLN A 221 -19.42 -0.69 -1.98
CA GLN A 221 -19.15 -1.70 -0.93
C GLN A 221 -18.00 -2.71 -1.13
N PHE A 222 -17.62 -3.07 -2.36
CA PHE A 222 -16.90 -4.31 -2.68
C PHE A 222 -15.45 -4.47 -2.17
N ASP A 223 -14.84 -3.39 -1.69
CA ASP A 223 -13.55 -3.38 -1.00
C ASP A 223 -13.43 -2.12 -0.13
N ARG A 224 -12.80 -2.24 1.04
CA ARG A 224 -12.46 -1.11 1.91
C ARG A 224 -11.11 -1.34 2.58
N LEU A 225 -10.24 -0.35 2.53
CA LEU A 225 -8.99 -0.36 3.27
C LEU A 225 -9.23 -0.03 4.75
N SER A 226 -8.53 -0.75 5.63
CA SER A 226 -8.59 -0.55 7.08
C SER A 226 -7.20 -0.63 7.69
N ALA A 227 -7.01 0.09 8.80
CA ALA A 227 -5.69 0.40 9.37
C ALA A 227 -5.70 0.37 10.90
N PHE A 228 -4.64 -0.18 11.49
CA PHE A 228 -4.41 -0.24 12.94
C PHE A 228 -3.21 0.63 13.31
N LEU A 229 -3.46 1.60 14.19
CA LEU A 229 -2.56 2.70 14.53
C LEU A 229 -2.33 2.71 16.05
N GLN A 230 -1.09 2.94 16.48
CA GLN A 230 -0.73 3.00 17.90
C GLN A 230 -0.09 4.33 18.27
N GLN A 231 -0.65 5.01 19.27
CA GLN A 231 -0.21 6.33 19.72
C GLN A 231 1.10 6.27 20.53
N LEU A 232 2.00 7.23 20.27
CA LEU A 232 3.22 7.44 21.03
C LEU A 232 2.99 8.35 22.25
N ALA A 233 3.66 8.01 23.36
CA ALA A 233 3.78 8.84 24.55
C ALA A 233 5.26 9.01 24.92
N PHE A 234 5.79 10.23 24.83
CA PHE A 234 7.20 10.51 25.10
C PHE A 234 7.45 10.85 26.58
N PRO A 235 8.32 10.14 27.29
CA PRO A 235 8.80 10.59 28.59
C PRO A 235 9.77 11.78 28.41
N ASN A 236 9.42 12.92 28.99
CA ASN A 236 10.28 14.09 29.24
C ASN A 236 10.96 14.76 28.02
N GLY A 237 10.17 15.56 27.29
CA GLY A 237 10.57 16.94 26.97
C GLY A 237 11.65 17.21 25.92
N LEU A 238 12.16 16.22 25.17
CA LEU A 238 13.23 16.43 24.19
C LEU A 238 12.75 16.78 22.75
N PHE A 239 11.44 16.76 22.48
CA PHE A 239 10.89 17.05 21.14
C PHE A 239 9.81 18.12 21.22
N ALA A 240 10.04 19.26 20.55
CA ALA A 240 9.11 20.41 20.50
C ALA A 240 8.02 20.26 19.41
N MET A 241 7.45 19.06 19.25
CA MET A 241 6.21 18.88 18.50
C MET A 241 5.03 19.15 19.45
N SER A 242 4.09 20.01 19.04
CA SER A 242 2.84 20.21 19.78
C SER A 242 2.07 18.89 19.89
N SER A 243 1.30 18.73 20.97
CA SER A 243 0.61 17.48 21.38
C SER A 243 -0.57 17.02 20.49
N SER A 244 -0.50 17.27 19.18
CA SER A 244 -1.29 16.57 18.18
C SER A 244 -0.88 15.11 18.06
N GLU A 245 -1.85 14.21 17.88
CA GLU A 245 -1.69 12.76 18.01
C GLU A 245 -0.69 12.16 17.00
N ILE A 246 0.50 11.80 17.49
CA ILE A 246 1.53 11.04 16.77
C ILE A 246 1.23 9.55 16.96
N MET A 247 0.96 8.82 15.86
CA MET A 247 0.70 7.38 15.89
C MET A 247 1.45 6.64 14.79
N VAL A 248 1.71 5.34 14.98
CA VAL A 248 2.41 4.45 14.04
C VAL A 248 1.45 3.40 13.48
N LEU A 249 1.47 3.18 12.15
CA LEU A 249 0.73 2.09 11.50
C LEU A 249 1.43 0.74 11.76
N VAL A 250 0.70 -0.22 12.34
CA VAL A 250 1.20 -1.57 12.62
C VAL A 250 0.61 -2.66 11.71
N MET A 251 -0.57 -2.43 11.12
CA MET A 251 -1.25 -3.35 10.21
C MET A 251 -2.19 -2.62 9.26
N ARG A 252 -2.24 -3.05 7.99
CA ARG A 252 -3.15 -2.58 6.94
C ARG A 252 -3.78 -3.80 6.25
N THR A 253 -5.11 -3.81 6.10
CA THR A 253 -5.87 -4.95 5.56
C THR A 253 -7.09 -4.48 4.75
N SER A 254 -7.47 -5.25 3.72
CA SER A 254 -8.77 -5.16 3.07
C SER A 254 -9.88 -5.74 3.95
N THR A 255 -11.12 -5.31 3.73
CA THR A 255 -12.30 -6.12 4.03
C THR A 255 -12.43 -7.29 3.05
N ALA A 256 -13.13 -8.36 3.44
CA ALA A 256 -13.58 -9.38 2.48
C ALA A 256 -14.84 -8.91 1.73
N GLU A 257 -14.97 -9.35 0.48
CA GLU A 257 -16.05 -9.06 -0.47
C GLU A 257 -17.36 -9.75 -0.02
N PRO A 258 -18.40 -9.00 0.40
CA PRO A 258 -19.50 -9.50 1.26
C PRO A 258 -20.55 -10.36 0.55
N THR A 259 -21.15 -11.33 1.24
CA THR A 259 -22.18 -12.22 0.66
C THR A 259 -23.58 -11.94 1.21
N PRO A 260 -24.67 -12.33 0.52
CA PRO A 260 -26.04 -12.24 1.06
C PRO A 260 -26.29 -13.03 2.35
N GLN A 261 -25.39 -13.94 2.71
CA GLN A 261 -25.41 -14.73 3.96
C GLN A 261 -24.47 -14.14 5.04
N GLY A 262 -23.71 -13.10 4.72
CA GLY A 262 -22.59 -12.59 5.52
C GLY A 262 -21.28 -13.34 5.28
N ILE A 263 -20.17 -12.77 5.73
CA ILE A 263 -18.81 -13.31 5.52
C ILE A 263 -17.94 -13.07 6.75
N THR A 264 -17.00 -13.98 7.04
CA THR A 264 -16.07 -13.86 8.17
C THR A 264 -14.65 -14.19 7.74
N TRP A 265 -13.66 -13.48 8.27
CA TRP A 265 -12.24 -13.75 8.02
C TRP A 265 -11.40 -13.51 9.27
N THR A 266 -10.26 -14.20 9.36
CA THR A 266 -9.31 -14.06 10.46
C THR A 266 -7.88 -13.97 9.92
N ILE A 267 -7.09 -13.08 10.51
CA ILE A 267 -5.68 -12.82 10.18
C ILE A 267 -4.86 -12.91 11.47
N GLU A 268 -3.70 -13.53 11.41
CA GLU A 268 -2.70 -13.52 12.48
C GLU A 268 -1.42 -12.85 11.97
N LYS A 269 -0.96 -11.81 12.66
CA LYS A 269 0.19 -10.99 12.23
C LYS A 269 1.21 -10.86 13.36
N ASP A 270 2.47 -11.14 13.05
CA ASP A 270 3.58 -10.85 13.96
C ASP A 270 3.83 -9.34 14.03
N VAL A 271 3.76 -8.79 15.24
CA VAL A 271 4.00 -7.37 15.55
C VAL A 271 5.17 -7.20 16.54
N THR A 272 6.01 -8.21 16.71
CA THR A 272 7.08 -8.26 17.73
C THR A 272 8.05 -7.08 17.65
N LYS A 273 8.34 -6.58 16.44
CA LYS A 273 9.17 -5.37 16.24
C LYS A 273 8.57 -4.10 16.87
N TYR A 274 7.25 -4.06 17.09
CA TYR A 274 6.53 -2.94 17.69
C TYR A 274 6.38 -3.06 19.21
N ILE A 275 7.02 -4.03 19.88
CA ILE A 275 7.05 -4.14 21.36
C ILE A 275 7.32 -2.79 22.08
N PRO A 276 8.22 -1.89 21.63
CA PRO A 276 8.42 -0.58 22.26
C PRO A 276 7.15 0.29 22.30
N LEU A 277 6.26 0.15 21.32
CA LEU A 277 4.95 0.82 21.28
C LEU A 277 3.91 0.04 22.08
N LEU A 278 3.86 -1.29 21.88
CA LEU A 278 2.89 -2.19 22.51
C LEU A 278 3.03 -2.29 24.04
N SER A 279 4.15 -1.80 24.57
CA SER A 279 4.54 -1.85 25.98
C SER A 279 4.37 -0.54 26.74
N LEU A 280 3.92 0.54 26.09
CA LEU A 280 3.67 1.83 26.76
C LEU A 280 2.66 1.65 27.91
N PRO A 281 2.83 2.32 29.07
CA PRO A 281 1.98 2.09 30.25
C PRO A 281 0.49 2.29 30.02
N GLU A 282 0.12 3.24 29.18
CA GLU A 282 -1.25 3.50 28.70
C GLU A 282 -1.21 3.74 27.19
N ALA A 283 -1.11 2.64 26.43
CA ALA A 283 -1.08 2.68 24.98
C ALA A 283 -2.47 2.94 24.40
N SER A 284 -2.63 3.95 23.55
CA SER A 284 -3.85 4.12 22.75
C SER A 284 -3.72 3.37 21.42
N LEU A 285 -4.70 2.50 21.14
CA LEU A 285 -4.89 1.83 19.87
C LEU A 285 -6.08 2.47 19.15
N VAL A 286 -5.89 2.75 17.86
CA VAL A 286 -6.91 3.29 16.97
C VAL A 286 -7.09 2.33 15.78
N MET A 287 -8.33 1.97 15.47
CA MET A 287 -8.67 1.21 14.27
C MET A 287 -9.57 2.06 13.37
N ASN A 288 -9.15 2.28 12.13
CA ASN A 288 -10.02 2.83 11.09
C ASN A 288 -10.61 1.70 10.23
N LEU A 289 -11.94 1.64 10.15
CA LEU A 289 -12.71 0.88 9.16
C LEU A 289 -13.95 1.71 8.82
N GLU A 290 -13.99 2.21 7.61
CA GLU A 290 -14.92 3.26 7.18
C GLU A 290 -16.15 2.68 6.50
N ASN A 291 -17.11 2.24 7.30
CA ASN A 291 -18.35 1.70 6.79
C ASN A 291 -19.38 2.81 6.48
N ILE A 292 -20.12 2.63 5.39
CA ILE A 292 -21.28 3.41 4.96
C ILE A 292 -22.39 2.39 4.75
N ILE A 293 -23.56 2.63 5.32
CA ILE A 293 -24.76 1.83 5.12
C ILE A 293 -25.77 2.69 4.35
N ASP A 294 -26.09 2.26 3.14
CA ASP A 294 -27.13 2.80 2.28
C ASP A 294 -27.99 1.64 1.73
N LYS A 295 -29.15 1.42 2.36
CA LYS A 295 -30.12 0.42 1.89
C LYS A 295 -30.66 0.69 0.48
N THR A 296 -30.56 1.92 -0.05
CA THR A 296 -31.07 2.24 -1.40
C THR A 296 -30.15 1.76 -2.51
N SER A 297 -28.82 1.78 -2.29
CA SER A 297 -27.82 1.19 -3.20
C SER A 297 -27.55 -0.30 -2.94
N GLY A 298 -28.22 -0.90 -1.96
CA GLY A 298 -28.01 -2.29 -1.53
C GLY A 298 -26.79 -2.49 -0.63
N ILE A 299 -26.34 -1.45 0.07
CA ILE A 299 -25.17 -1.46 0.95
C ILE A 299 -25.64 -1.53 2.41
N ASP A 300 -25.86 -2.74 2.93
CA ASP A 300 -26.41 -2.95 4.28
C ASP A 300 -25.53 -3.79 5.22
N GLY A 301 -24.30 -4.12 4.81
CA GLY A 301 -23.36 -4.92 5.61
C GLY A 301 -22.86 -4.19 6.87
N VAL A 302 -22.88 -4.89 8.00
CA VAL A 302 -22.40 -4.42 9.32
C VAL A 302 -21.18 -5.24 9.73
N PHE A 303 -20.02 -4.59 9.89
CA PHE A 303 -18.78 -5.26 10.33
C PHE A 303 -18.67 -5.28 11.86
N PHE A 304 -18.71 -6.46 12.46
CA PHE A 304 -18.26 -6.72 13.83
C PHE A 304 -16.78 -7.11 13.81
N VAL A 305 -15.98 -6.52 14.70
CA VAL A 305 -14.52 -6.74 14.75
C VAL A 305 -14.08 -7.13 16.16
N GLU A 306 -13.24 -8.15 16.25
CA GLU A 306 -12.52 -8.54 17.46
C GLU A 306 -11.01 -8.57 17.17
N LEU A 307 -10.22 -7.85 17.97
CA LEU A 307 -8.75 -7.84 17.92
C LEU A 307 -8.20 -8.28 19.27
N PHE A 308 -7.31 -9.27 19.24
CA PHE A 308 -6.58 -9.77 20.40
C PHE A 308 -5.07 -9.65 20.16
N ALA A 309 -4.30 -9.55 21.25
CA ALA A 309 -2.85 -9.71 21.25
C ALA A 309 -2.47 -10.90 22.13
N THR A 310 -1.57 -11.75 21.65
CA THR A 310 -0.94 -12.81 22.44
C THR A 310 0.55 -12.50 22.58
N TYR A 311 0.98 -12.31 23.83
CA TYR A 311 2.37 -12.01 24.21
C TYR A 311 3.03 -13.30 24.67
N TYR A 312 4.19 -13.65 24.12
CA TYR A 312 4.92 -14.88 24.44
C TYR A 312 6.22 -14.55 25.19
N THR A 313 6.46 -15.17 26.34
CA THR A 313 7.71 -15.01 27.10
C THR A 313 8.87 -15.70 26.41
N ALA A 314 10.07 -15.13 26.52
CA ALA A 314 11.30 -15.76 26.06
C ALA A 314 11.59 -17.10 26.77
N THR A 315 12.20 -18.02 26.02
CA THR A 315 12.67 -19.33 26.49
C THR A 315 14.12 -19.56 26.01
N PRO A 316 14.85 -20.55 26.55
CA PRO A 316 16.22 -20.84 26.08
C PRO A 316 16.32 -21.17 24.58
N GLY A 317 15.28 -21.78 24.00
CA GLY A 317 15.20 -22.09 22.56
C GLY A 317 14.60 -20.98 21.70
N PHE A 318 14.00 -19.95 22.31
CA PHE A 318 13.40 -18.80 21.63
C PHE A 318 13.62 -17.55 22.50
N PRO A 319 14.78 -16.88 22.38
CA PRO A 319 15.16 -15.76 23.23
C PRO A 319 14.26 -14.53 23.01
N ALA A 320 14.40 -13.54 23.89
CA ALA A 320 13.69 -12.27 23.76
C ALA A 320 14.06 -11.55 22.46
N SER A 321 13.09 -10.88 21.84
CA SER A 321 13.31 -10.21 20.57
C SER A 321 14.15 -8.94 20.73
N ILE A 322 14.99 -8.65 19.74
CA ILE A 322 15.71 -7.38 19.64
C ILE A 322 14.84 -6.42 18.82
N THR A 323 14.48 -5.30 19.46
CA THR A 323 13.59 -4.27 18.94
C THR A 323 14.36 -2.98 18.70
N PRO A 324 13.87 -2.05 17.86
CA PRO A 324 14.40 -0.68 17.84
C PRO A 324 14.21 0.00 19.20
N ASP A 325 15.05 0.99 19.51
CA ASP A 325 14.94 1.82 20.71
C ASP A 325 13.90 2.93 20.54
N VAL A 326 13.75 3.42 19.30
CA VAL A 326 12.80 4.48 18.92
C VAL A 326 12.09 4.08 17.63
N ILE A 327 10.78 4.33 17.56
CA ILE A 327 10.00 4.25 16.31
C ILE A 327 9.36 5.61 16.06
N LEU A 328 9.62 6.22 14.91
CA LEU A 328 9.00 7.47 14.45
C LEU A 328 8.01 7.15 13.31
N PRO A 329 6.84 7.80 13.18
CA PRO A 329 5.93 7.54 12.08
C PRO A 329 6.28 8.32 10.80
N LEU A 330 5.84 7.80 9.66
CA LEU A 330 5.77 8.50 8.38
C LEU A 330 4.32 8.43 7.87
N SER A 331 3.47 9.34 8.34
CA SER A 331 2.03 9.38 8.06
C SER A 331 1.48 10.79 8.25
N GLU A 332 0.22 11.02 7.84
CA GLU A 332 -0.49 12.26 8.17
C GLU A 332 -0.80 12.36 9.68
N LYS A 333 -1.36 13.49 10.11
CA LYS A 333 -1.80 13.70 11.50
C LYS A 333 -2.93 12.73 11.85
N GLY A 334 -2.89 12.13 13.04
CA GLY A 334 -3.78 11.02 13.39
C GLY A 334 -3.47 9.70 12.66
N ALA A 335 -2.35 9.65 11.95
CA ALA A 335 -1.83 8.51 11.19
C ALA A 335 -2.74 7.91 10.11
N SER A 336 -3.59 8.73 9.50
CA SER A 336 -4.04 8.46 8.13
C SER A 336 -2.84 8.28 7.20
N PRO A 337 -2.91 7.39 6.19
CA PRO A 337 -1.89 7.34 5.16
C PRO A 337 -1.99 8.54 4.23
N PHE A 338 -0.84 8.99 3.72
CA PHE A 338 -0.74 10.02 2.71
C PHE A 338 -1.48 9.62 1.45
N SER A 339 -2.33 10.50 0.92
CA SER A 339 -2.88 10.38 -0.44
C SER A 339 -1.94 11.05 -1.45
N VAL A 340 -1.38 10.29 -2.38
CA VAL A 340 -0.47 10.81 -3.42
C VAL A 340 -0.98 10.43 -4.83
N PRO A 341 -0.75 11.24 -5.89
CA PRO A 341 -0.11 12.57 -5.89
C PRO A 341 -1.01 13.64 -5.22
N PRO A 342 -0.45 14.79 -4.79
CA PRO A 342 0.96 15.22 -4.90
C PRO A 342 1.91 14.42 -3.98
N ALA A 343 3.21 14.65 -4.10
CA ALA A 343 4.20 14.08 -3.19
C ALA A 343 3.94 14.57 -1.74
N ALA A 344 4.14 13.68 -0.76
CA ALA A 344 3.80 13.95 0.64
C ALA A 344 5.06 14.05 1.50
N THR A 345 5.30 15.23 2.07
CA THR A 345 6.48 15.54 2.90
C THR A 345 6.11 15.70 4.37
N ILE A 346 6.89 15.07 5.26
CA ILE A 346 6.86 15.27 6.71
C ILE A 346 8.25 15.66 7.22
N SER A 347 8.31 16.60 8.16
CA SER A 347 9.56 16.99 8.80
C SER A 347 9.83 16.12 10.04
N VAL A 348 11.02 15.53 10.13
CA VAL A 348 11.42 14.55 11.14
C VAL A 348 12.77 14.94 11.76
N GLN A 349 12.81 15.07 13.09
CA GLN A 349 14.04 15.32 13.85
C GLN A 349 14.56 13.99 14.41
N PHE A 350 15.84 13.67 14.18
CA PHE A 350 16.43 12.39 14.59
C PHE A 350 17.14 12.46 15.95
N PRO A 351 17.17 11.36 16.72
CA PRO A 351 18.06 11.25 17.88
C PRO A 351 19.52 11.34 17.46
N ILE A 352 20.27 12.28 18.04
CA ILE A 352 21.68 12.56 17.68
C ILE A 352 22.60 11.33 17.80
N ASN A 353 22.27 10.38 18.67
CA ASN A 353 23.04 9.17 18.93
C ASN A 353 22.55 7.94 18.15
N ALA A 354 21.75 8.09 17.10
CA ALA A 354 21.35 6.98 16.24
C ALA A 354 22.56 6.26 15.60
N VAL A 355 22.50 4.93 15.47
CA VAL A 355 23.58 4.09 14.90
C VAL A 355 23.11 3.17 13.77
N SER A 356 21.82 2.85 13.72
CA SER A 356 21.15 2.33 12.52
C SER A 356 19.72 2.84 12.45
N ALA A 357 19.20 3.00 11.23
CA ALA A 357 17.85 3.44 10.99
C ALA A 357 17.28 2.77 9.73
N MET A 358 16.07 2.24 9.84
CA MET A 358 15.39 1.47 8.80
C MET A 358 13.98 2.03 8.61
N VAL A 359 13.62 2.40 7.38
CA VAL A 359 12.26 2.83 7.04
C VAL A 359 11.47 1.63 6.57
N GLU A 360 10.25 1.49 7.10
CA GLU A 360 9.23 0.58 6.59
C GLU A 360 8.13 1.36 5.87
N ILE A 361 7.71 0.89 4.70
CA ILE A 361 6.64 1.48 3.88
C ILE A 361 5.49 0.47 3.68
N TYR A 362 4.26 0.96 3.86
CA TYR A 362 3.01 0.36 3.43
C TYR A 362 2.48 1.16 2.22
N ALA A 363 2.29 0.50 1.08
CA ALA A 363 1.84 1.12 -0.17
C ALA A 363 0.65 0.35 -0.76
N SER A 364 -0.39 1.07 -1.17
CA SER A 364 -1.58 0.51 -1.82
C SER A 364 -2.07 1.46 -2.92
N GLY A 365 -2.37 0.95 -4.12
CA GLY A 365 -3.17 1.70 -5.11
C GLY A 365 -4.64 1.76 -4.68
N ALA A 366 -5.35 2.82 -5.07
CA ALA A 366 -6.73 3.09 -4.71
C ALA A 366 -7.45 4.00 -5.72
N ASP A 367 -8.78 4.09 -5.63
CA ASP A 367 -9.62 4.87 -6.54
C ASP A 367 -9.32 4.48 -8.01
N LYS A 368 -8.84 5.37 -8.89
CA LYS A 368 -8.53 5.02 -10.30
C LYS A 368 -7.33 4.09 -10.50
N GLU A 369 -6.55 3.83 -9.44
CA GLU A 369 -5.46 2.83 -9.47
C GLU A 369 -5.94 1.43 -9.02
N GLU A 370 -7.15 1.35 -8.45
CA GLU A 370 -7.79 0.14 -7.92
C GLU A 370 -9.02 -0.28 -8.74
N SER A 371 -9.74 0.68 -9.30
CA SER A 371 -11.02 0.47 -9.98
C SER A 371 -11.32 1.61 -10.95
N ASP A 372 -11.25 1.33 -12.25
CA ASP A 372 -12.00 2.11 -13.25
C ASP A 372 -12.62 1.15 -14.27
N SER A 373 -13.91 1.32 -14.59
CA SER A 373 -14.63 0.42 -15.51
C SER A 373 -16.02 0.91 -15.88
N ILE A 374 -16.44 0.64 -17.11
CA ILE A 374 -17.76 0.97 -17.68
C ILE A 374 -18.90 0.18 -16.98
N ARG A 375 -18.59 -0.93 -16.30
CA ARG A 375 -19.58 -1.86 -15.72
C ARG A 375 -19.21 -2.23 -14.27
N LYS A 376 -20.21 -2.28 -13.38
CA LYS A 376 -20.13 -2.52 -11.92
C LYS A 376 -19.36 -3.80 -11.48
N TYR A 377 -19.01 -4.69 -12.41
CA TYR A 377 -18.31 -5.95 -12.16
C TYR A 377 -17.03 -6.15 -13.00
N ASP A 378 -16.64 -5.17 -13.81
CA ASP A 378 -15.56 -5.23 -14.79
C ASP A 378 -14.31 -4.44 -14.32
N LYS A 379 -14.06 -4.45 -13.00
CA LYS A 379 -13.05 -3.61 -12.31
C LYS A 379 -11.65 -3.81 -12.92
N LYS A 380 -11.22 -2.88 -13.77
CA LYS A 380 -9.81 -2.74 -14.17
C LYS A 380 -9.02 -2.16 -13.00
N ILE A 381 -7.83 -2.70 -12.77
CA ILE A 381 -6.88 -2.28 -11.73
C ILE A 381 -5.65 -1.70 -12.44
N GLN A 382 -4.84 -0.84 -11.82
CA GLN A 382 -3.62 -0.26 -12.42
C GLN A 382 -2.73 -1.26 -13.18
N TYR A 383 -2.65 -2.52 -12.72
CA TYR A 383 -1.89 -3.60 -13.38
C TYR A 383 -2.44 -3.97 -14.79
N THR A 384 -3.59 -3.44 -15.17
CA THR A 384 -4.25 -3.66 -16.46
C THR A 384 -4.33 -2.41 -17.33
N ASN A 385 -3.86 -1.26 -16.84
CA ASN A 385 -4.04 0.00 -17.54
C ASN A 385 -3.24 0.06 -18.86
N PRO A 386 -3.80 0.66 -19.93
CA PRO A 386 -3.10 0.91 -21.18
C PRO A 386 -2.04 2.01 -21.04
N LEU A 387 -1.17 2.14 -22.05
CA LEU A 387 -0.26 3.28 -22.18
C LEU A 387 -1.00 4.54 -22.62
N ASP A 388 -0.51 5.71 -22.19
CA ASP A 388 -0.94 7.02 -22.71
C ASP A 388 -0.80 7.09 -24.25
N GLN A 389 0.22 6.42 -24.80
CA GLN A 389 0.51 6.34 -26.23
C GLN A 389 -0.60 5.67 -27.06
N VAL A 390 -1.44 4.81 -26.45
CA VAL A 390 -2.48 4.05 -27.16
C VAL A 390 -3.91 4.53 -26.84
N SER A 391 -4.07 5.40 -25.84
CA SER A 391 -5.36 6.02 -25.50
C SER A 391 -6.05 6.73 -26.68
N PRO A 392 -5.35 7.45 -27.59
CA PRO A 392 -6.03 8.10 -28.72
C PRO A 392 -6.69 7.11 -29.71
N GLU A 393 -6.24 5.87 -29.74
CA GLU A 393 -6.87 4.80 -30.54
C GLU A 393 -7.97 4.11 -29.74
N LEU A 394 -7.69 3.80 -28.47
CA LEU A 394 -8.65 3.18 -27.56
C LEU A 394 -9.92 4.01 -27.38
N ASN A 395 -9.79 5.32 -27.18
CA ASN A 395 -10.91 6.24 -26.98
C ASN A 395 -11.73 6.41 -28.27
N ARG A 396 -11.13 6.28 -29.46
CA ARG A 396 -11.86 6.25 -30.74
C ARG A 396 -12.68 4.97 -30.90
N THR A 397 -12.13 3.82 -30.50
CA THR A 397 -12.79 2.52 -30.67
C THR A 397 -13.88 2.29 -29.63
N LEU A 398 -13.63 2.61 -28.36
CA LEU A 398 -14.52 2.30 -27.23
C LEU A 398 -15.43 3.45 -26.79
N ASN A 399 -15.20 4.69 -27.24
CA ASN A 399 -15.89 5.91 -26.78
C ASN A 399 -15.81 6.13 -25.25
N ASP A 400 -14.70 5.72 -24.63
CA ASP A 400 -14.45 5.80 -23.20
C ASP A 400 -13.18 6.63 -22.89
N ASN A 401 -13.02 7.05 -21.63
CA ASN A 401 -11.85 7.76 -21.11
C ASN A 401 -11.05 6.85 -20.15
N ASP A 402 -10.68 5.67 -20.62
CA ASP A 402 -9.95 4.63 -19.88
C ASP A 402 -8.69 5.22 -19.20
N PRO A 403 -8.44 4.98 -17.89
CA PRO A 403 -7.27 5.52 -17.23
C PRO A 403 -6.02 4.83 -17.75
N ALA A 404 -5.18 5.60 -18.41
CA ALA A 404 -3.92 5.13 -18.95
C ALA A 404 -2.83 5.09 -17.87
N LYS A 405 -1.66 5.68 -18.13
CA LYS A 405 -0.47 5.68 -17.25
C LYS A 405 0.21 4.31 -17.07
N GLY A 406 -0.24 3.29 -17.79
CA GLY A 406 0.31 1.93 -17.73
C GLY A 406 0.33 1.34 -16.32
N SER A 407 1.14 0.30 -16.12
CA SER A 407 1.11 -0.57 -14.93
C SER A 407 2.30 -0.45 -13.98
N PHE A 408 3.45 0.02 -14.45
CA PHE A 408 4.64 0.25 -13.64
C PHE A 408 4.42 1.37 -12.62
N ARG A 409 4.80 1.12 -11.37
CA ARG A 409 4.74 2.06 -10.25
C ARG A 409 5.96 1.87 -9.36
N GLU A 410 6.72 2.95 -9.16
CA GLU A 410 7.87 3.01 -8.26
C GLU A 410 7.52 3.92 -7.09
N VAL A 411 7.41 3.36 -5.88
CA VAL A 411 7.25 4.14 -4.66
C VAL A 411 8.63 4.61 -4.21
N GLN A 412 8.79 5.91 -4.02
CA GLN A 412 10.08 6.55 -3.71
C GLN A 412 10.10 7.14 -2.31
N LEU A 413 11.22 6.96 -1.61
CA LEU A 413 11.57 7.67 -0.39
C LEU A 413 12.70 8.65 -0.67
N TRP A 414 12.44 9.93 -0.44
CA TRP A 414 13.43 11.01 -0.48
C TRP A 414 13.71 11.52 0.94
N ILE A 415 14.97 11.79 1.24
CA ILE A 415 15.44 12.44 2.46
C ILE A 415 16.16 13.72 2.03
N ASP A 416 15.59 14.85 2.44
CA ASP A 416 15.86 16.17 1.86
C ASP A 416 15.84 16.08 0.32
N ASP A 417 16.85 16.61 -0.38
CA ASP A 417 16.93 16.61 -1.84
C ASP A 417 17.52 15.30 -2.44
N ARG A 418 17.49 14.17 -1.73
CA ARG A 418 18.15 12.92 -2.16
C ARG A 418 17.24 11.69 -2.04
N LEU A 419 17.13 10.93 -3.12
CA LEU A 419 16.48 9.62 -3.13
C LEU A 419 17.26 8.66 -2.22
N ALA A 420 16.61 8.16 -1.17
CA ALA A 420 17.18 7.27 -0.16
C ALA A 420 16.83 5.80 -0.42
N GLY A 421 15.72 5.52 -1.10
CA GLY A 421 15.35 4.19 -1.54
C GLY A 421 14.09 4.16 -2.41
N VAL A 422 13.90 3.03 -3.09
CA VAL A 422 12.76 2.76 -3.96
C VAL A 422 12.12 1.41 -3.66
N VAL A 423 10.86 1.26 -4.05
CA VAL A 423 10.08 0.03 -3.90
C VAL A 423 9.27 -0.21 -5.18
N TYR A 424 9.35 -1.41 -5.75
CA TYR A 424 8.40 -1.91 -6.74
C TYR A 424 7.39 -2.78 -6.01
N PRO A 425 6.15 -2.33 -5.77
CA PRO A 425 5.19 -3.06 -4.96
C PRO A 425 4.83 -4.42 -5.55
N PHE A 426 4.54 -5.38 -4.70
CA PHE A 426 3.80 -6.57 -5.09
C PHE A 426 2.39 -6.17 -5.54
N PRO A 427 1.86 -6.71 -6.65
CA PRO A 427 0.52 -6.38 -7.14
C PRO A 427 -0.57 -6.99 -6.24
N VAL A 428 -0.87 -6.31 -5.13
CA VAL A 428 -2.03 -6.62 -4.27
C VAL A 428 -3.31 -6.40 -5.07
N ILE A 429 -4.13 -7.44 -5.15
CA ILE A 429 -5.49 -7.42 -5.70
C ILE A 429 -6.47 -7.54 -4.53
N PHE A 430 -7.49 -6.68 -4.49
CA PHE A 430 -8.50 -6.72 -3.44
C PHE A 430 -9.53 -7.83 -3.67
N THR A 431 -10.26 -8.22 -2.61
CA THR A 431 -11.14 -9.41 -2.67
C THR A 431 -12.32 -9.28 -3.64
N GLY A 432 -12.64 -8.07 -4.11
CA GLY A 432 -13.60 -7.81 -5.19
C GLY A 432 -12.97 -7.42 -6.53
N GLY A 433 -11.65 -7.48 -6.68
CA GLY A 433 -10.93 -6.99 -7.85
C GLY A 433 -10.96 -7.94 -9.06
N MET A 434 -11.07 -7.37 -10.26
CA MET A 434 -11.01 -8.02 -11.57
C MET A 434 -12.13 -9.03 -11.88
N LEU A 435 -12.22 -10.13 -11.13
CA LEU A 435 -13.28 -11.14 -11.30
C LEU A 435 -13.65 -11.75 -9.93
N LEU A 436 -14.85 -11.44 -9.45
CA LEU A 436 -15.35 -11.80 -8.12
C LEU A 436 -15.28 -13.31 -7.79
N THR A 437 -15.28 -14.18 -8.81
CA THR A 437 -15.27 -15.64 -8.64
C THR A 437 -13.88 -16.24 -8.37
N TRP A 438 -12.79 -15.48 -8.54
CA TRP A 438 -11.45 -15.94 -8.16
C TRP A 438 -11.21 -15.92 -6.63
N TRP A 439 -11.86 -15.00 -5.90
CA TRP A 439 -11.42 -14.64 -4.54
C TRP A 439 -12.28 -15.17 -3.40
N ARG A 440 -13.19 -16.12 -3.66
CA ARG A 440 -14.06 -16.75 -2.67
C ARG A 440 -13.90 -18.28 -2.69
N PRO A 441 -13.56 -18.95 -1.57
CA PRO A 441 -13.33 -18.43 -0.21
C PRO A 441 -11.87 -18.02 0.03
N MET A 442 -11.04 -18.07 -1.01
CA MET A 442 -9.60 -17.88 -0.94
C MET A 442 -9.25 -16.50 -1.49
N ALA A 443 -8.95 -15.57 -0.59
CA ALA A 443 -8.55 -14.21 -0.94
C ALA A 443 -7.23 -14.20 -1.72
N ALA A 444 -7.04 -13.19 -2.57
CA ALA A 444 -5.74 -12.91 -3.19
C ALA A 444 -4.66 -12.75 -2.11
N TYR A 445 -3.48 -13.33 -2.32
CA TYR A 445 -2.38 -13.21 -1.37
C TYR A 445 -1.99 -11.73 -1.21
N GLY A 446 -1.72 -11.31 0.03
CA GLY A 446 -1.42 -9.91 0.35
C GLY A 446 -2.64 -8.98 0.45
N SER A 447 -3.89 -9.47 0.31
CA SER A 447 -5.09 -8.62 0.45
C SER A 447 -5.56 -8.47 1.90
N LEU A 448 -5.48 -9.55 2.69
CA LEU A 448 -5.91 -9.60 4.10
C LEU A 448 -4.75 -9.34 5.08
N ASP A 449 -3.50 -9.46 4.65
CA ASP A 449 -2.37 -8.83 5.32
C ASP A 449 -1.43 -8.24 4.28
N GLN A 450 -1.36 -6.91 4.19
CA GLN A 450 -0.63 -6.25 3.11
C GLN A 450 0.90 -6.34 3.29
N PRO A 451 1.66 -6.65 2.22
CA PRO A 451 3.12 -6.62 2.26
C PRO A 451 3.66 -5.23 2.60
N THR A 452 4.76 -5.21 3.35
CA THR A 452 5.53 -4.00 3.63
C THR A 452 6.95 -4.11 3.08
N TYR A 453 7.59 -2.97 2.91
CA TYR A 453 8.86 -2.83 2.19
C TYR A 453 9.85 -2.05 3.05
N GLN A 454 11.15 -2.38 2.96
CA GLN A 454 12.18 -1.86 3.85
C GLN A 454 13.28 -1.13 3.08
N ILE A 455 13.75 0.00 3.63
CA ILE A 455 14.82 0.84 3.08
C ILE A 455 15.79 1.19 4.21
N ASP A 456 17.05 0.74 4.10
CA ASP A 456 18.05 1.03 5.13
C ASP A 456 18.62 2.45 4.92
N ILE A 457 18.29 3.35 5.85
CA ILE A 457 18.72 4.75 5.82
C ILE A 457 19.90 5.00 6.78
N THR A 458 20.53 3.95 7.32
CA THR A 458 21.76 4.06 8.11
C THR A 458 22.87 4.85 7.39
N PRO A 459 23.04 4.78 6.06
CA PRO A 459 23.98 5.65 5.34
C PRO A 459 23.64 7.16 5.39
N PHE A 460 22.40 7.56 5.70
CA PHE A 460 22.01 8.97 5.84
C PHE A 460 22.27 9.55 7.24
N LEU A 461 22.60 8.72 8.24
CA LEU A 461 22.88 9.19 9.60
C LEU A 461 23.91 10.35 9.69
N PRO A 462 25.01 10.42 8.90
CA PRO A 462 25.90 11.58 8.85
C PRO A 462 25.26 12.95 8.62
N ALA A 463 24.07 13.01 8.03
CA ALA A 463 23.27 14.22 7.88
C ALA A 463 22.23 14.33 8.98
N LEU A 464 21.47 13.25 9.22
CA LEU A 464 20.30 13.22 10.11
C LEU A 464 20.62 13.49 11.60
N THR A 465 21.84 13.22 12.07
CA THR A 465 22.19 13.32 13.50
C THR A 465 22.71 14.69 13.94
N ASP A 466 22.50 15.75 13.15
CA ASP A 466 22.97 17.11 13.44
C ASP A 466 22.09 17.90 14.43
N SER A 467 20.94 17.33 14.84
CA SER A 467 19.87 17.89 15.70
C SER A 467 18.81 18.74 14.99
N LEU A 468 18.85 18.89 13.67
CA LEU A 468 17.84 19.63 12.91
C LEU A 468 16.67 18.73 12.45
N PRO A 469 15.53 19.33 12.04
CA PRO A 469 14.46 18.61 11.35
C PRO A 469 14.78 18.44 9.85
N HIS A 470 14.68 17.21 9.34
CA HIS A 470 14.89 16.86 7.93
C HIS A 470 13.56 16.54 7.22
N ASN A 471 13.50 16.73 5.90
CA ASN A 471 12.31 16.45 5.11
C ASN A 471 12.31 15.00 4.62
N PHE A 472 11.33 14.22 5.06
CA PHE A 472 11.05 12.87 4.55
C PHE A 472 9.88 12.96 3.57
N THR A 473 10.12 12.69 2.30
CA THR A 473 9.10 12.78 1.24
C THR A 473 8.81 11.41 0.64
N LEU A 474 7.54 11.05 0.60
CA LEU A 474 7.01 9.84 -0.04
C LEU A 474 6.22 10.23 -1.30
N THR A 475 6.49 9.55 -2.42
CA THR A 475 5.77 9.74 -3.69
C THR A 475 5.72 8.45 -4.49
N VAL A 476 4.97 8.44 -5.60
CA VAL A 476 4.96 7.35 -6.58
C VAL A 476 5.24 7.93 -7.97
N GLU A 477 6.25 7.38 -8.64
CA GLU A 477 6.57 7.63 -10.05
C GLU A 477 6.03 6.47 -10.91
N GLY A 478 5.60 6.75 -12.14
CA GLY A 478 5.00 5.76 -13.04
C GLY A 478 5.57 5.78 -14.44
N GLN A 479 4.90 5.04 -15.33
CA GLN A 479 5.22 4.99 -16.77
C GLN A 479 4.27 5.83 -17.64
N GLY A 480 3.45 6.70 -17.02
CA GLY A 480 2.73 7.75 -17.74
C GLY A 480 3.65 8.87 -18.21
N GLU A 481 3.12 9.74 -19.06
CA GLU A 481 3.77 10.97 -19.52
C GLU A 481 4.38 11.75 -18.34
N ASN A 482 5.65 12.16 -18.46
CA ASN A 482 6.41 12.84 -17.40
C ASN A 482 6.44 12.09 -16.04
N GLY A 483 6.41 10.75 -16.06
CA GLY A 483 6.42 9.91 -14.85
C GLY A 483 5.09 9.86 -14.11
N SER A 484 4.00 10.32 -14.73
CA SER A 484 2.69 10.43 -14.07
C SER A 484 2.00 9.09 -13.79
N ILE A 485 1.13 9.11 -12.78
CA ILE A 485 0.26 8.01 -12.32
C ILE A 485 -1.19 8.50 -12.21
N ASN A 486 -2.15 7.60 -11.95
CA ASN A 486 -3.54 8.01 -11.67
C ASN A 486 -3.74 8.36 -10.18
N SER A 487 -4.82 9.08 -9.88
CA SER A 487 -5.28 9.29 -8.50
C SER A 487 -5.96 8.01 -7.98
N LYS A 488 -5.48 7.34 -6.91
CA LYS A 488 -4.39 7.74 -6.00
C LYS A 488 -3.74 6.53 -5.33
N TRP A 489 -2.56 6.74 -4.76
CA TRP A 489 -1.87 5.80 -3.89
C TRP A 489 -1.94 6.21 -2.43
N PHE A 490 -1.98 5.22 -1.54
CA PHE A 490 -1.89 5.40 -0.09
C PHE A 490 -0.54 4.95 0.43
N LEU A 491 0.28 5.93 0.81
CA LEU A 491 1.61 5.71 1.37
C LEU A 491 1.60 6.01 2.87
N SER A 492 2.19 5.12 3.66
CA SER A 492 2.58 5.45 5.03
C SER A 492 3.69 4.52 5.50
N GLY A 493 4.27 4.82 6.65
CA GLY A 493 5.40 4.05 7.14
C GLY A 493 5.78 4.35 8.57
N ASN A 494 6.94 3.83 8.95
CA ASN A 494 7.62 4.12 10.20
C ASN A 494 9.14 4.06 10.01
N ILE A 495 9.88 4.68 10.92
CA ILE A 495 11.34 4.64 10.99
C ILE A 495 11.71 3.93 12.29
N ALA A 496 12.26 2.74 12.19
CA ALA A 496 12.83 1.99 13.30
C ALA A 496 14.30 2.41 13.49
N ILE A 497 14.66 2.90 14.68
CA ILE A 497 15.97 3.46 14.98
C ILE A 497 16.60 2.72 16.17
N THR A 498 17.89 2.40 16.07
CA THR A 498 18.73 1.91 17.17
C THR A 498 19.73 2.98 17.59
N LEU A 499 20.00 3.08 18.89
CA LEU A 499 20.80 4.16 19.51
C LEU A 499 22.15 3.67 20.07
N ASP A 500 23.16 4.56 20.08
CA ASP A 500 24.41 4.34 20.82
C ASP A 500 24.17 4.50 22.33
N PRO A 501 24.47 3.48 23.17
CA PRO A 501 24.24 3.53 24.61
C PRO A 501 25.00 4.63 25.36
N SER A 502 26.02 5.26 24.75
CA SER A 502 26.74 6.38 25.36
C SER A 502 25.97 7.71 25.35
N GLY A 503 24.86 7.81 24.61
CA GLY A 503 24.08 9.04 24.44
C GLY A 503 24.77 10.15 23.62
N LYS A 504 26.01 9.92 23.15
CA LYS A 504 26.79 10.90 22.40
C LYS A 504 26.41 10.88 20.91
N SER A 505 26.52 12.04 20.26
CA SER A 505 26.23 12.19 18.83
C SER A 505 27.05 11.22 17.97
N THR A 506 26.37 10.56 17.04
CA THR A 506 26.99 9.88 15.89
C THR A 506 27.32 10.93 14.84
N CYS A 507 28.51 10.90 14.27
CA CYS A 507 28.96 11.83 13.23
C CYS A 507 29.50 11.06 12.02
N GLY A 508 29.66 11.69 10.85
CA GLY A 508 30.25 10.99 9.71
C GLY A 508 30.36 11.80 8.43
N LYS A 509 30.40 11.08 7.30
CA LYS A 509 30.13 11.63 5.97
C LYS A 509 29.64 10.55 5.01
N ILE A 510 28.80 10.95 4.07
CA ILE A 510 28.54 10.18 2.85
C ILE A 510 29.83 10.15 2.02
N LEU A 511 30.20 8.96 1.55
CA LEU A 511 31.40 8.67 0.75
C LEU A 511 31.08 8.57 -0.73
N SER A 512 30.00 7.88 -1.08
CA SER A 512 29.51 7.76 -2.45
C SER A 512 27.99 7.70 -2.50
N TYR A 513 27.44 8.21 -3.60
CA TYR A 513 26.01 8.20 -3.91
C TYR A 513 25.86 8.03 -5.43
N TYR A 514 25.10 7.05 -5.89
CA TYR A 514 24.62 6.99 -7.28
C TYR A 514 23.18 6.49 -7.35
N THR A 515 22.45 6.94 -8.36
CA THR A 515 21.16 6.39 -8.79
C THR A 515 21.14 6.32 -10.31
N ASP A 516 20.54 5.26 -10.86
CA ASP A 516 20.50 4.93 -12.30
C ASP A 516 19.06 4.52 -12.67
N PRO A 517 18.22 5.49 -13.13
CA PRO A 517 16.87 5.24 -13.61
C PRO A 517 16.87 4.83 -15.08
N THR A 518 16.09 3.80 -15.44
CA THR A 518 15.61 3.64 -16.82
C THR A 518 14.13 3.29 -16.84
N ILE A 519 13.40 3.88 -17.77
CA ILE A 519 12.07 3.42 -18.20
C ILE A 519 12.07 3.45 -19.73
N LYS A 520 11.80 2.30 -20.35
CA LYS A 520 11.68 2.15 -21.81
C LYS A 520 10.28 1.62 -22.09
N ILE A 521 9.59 2.27 -23.02
CA ILE A 521 8.19 2.00 -23.34
C ILE A 521 8.10 1.80 -24.86
N PHE A 522 7.48 0.71 -25.27
CA PHE A 522 7.17 0.44 -26.68
C PHE A 522 5.69 0.09 -26.81
N GLY A 523 5.06 0.54 -27.89
CA GLY A 523 3.64 0.31 -28.12
C GLY A 523 3.26 0.48 -29.58
N GLY A 524 2.21 -0.23 -30.02
CA GLY A 524 1.69 -0.12 -31.37
C GLY A 524 0.66 -1.19 -31.71
N VAL A 525 0.17 -1.15 -32.94
CA VAL A 525 -0.75 -2.15 -33.49
C VAL A 525 0.03 -3.41 -33.89
N CYS A 526 -0.43 -4.57 -33.42
CA CYS A 526 0.17 -5.89 -33.62
C CYS A 526 -0.85 -6.84 -34.26
N GLY A 527 -1.19 -6.59 -35.52
CA GLY A 527 -2.29 -7.26 -36.22
C GLY A 527 -3.64 -6.66 -35.84
N GLY A 528 -4.58 -7.47 -35.35
CA GLY A 528 -5.90 -7.02 -34.87
C GLY A 528 -5.93 -6.52 -33.40
N SER A 529 -4.75 -6.32 -32.81
CA SER A 529 -4.60 -5.98 -31.38
C SER A 529 -3.68 -4.78 -31.19
N VAL A 530 -3.78 -4.13 -30.05
CA VAL A 530 -2.76 -3.22 -29.52
C VAL A 530 -1.82 -4.02 -28.62
N CYS A 531 -0.52 -3.95 -28.86
CA CYS A 531 0.50 -4.53 -28.00
C CYS A 531 1.33 -3.42 -27.39
N THR A 532 1.66 -3.54 -26.11
CA THR A 532 2.61 -2.64 -25.43
C THR A 532 3.58 -3.44 -24.56
N THR A 533 4.80 -2.94 -24.41
CA THR A 533 5.76 -3.44 -23.43
C THR A 533 6.37 -2.29 -22.65
N THR A 534 6.88 -2.60 -21.45
CA THR A 534 7.63 -1.65 -20.64
C THR A 534 8.75 -2.38 -19.91
N ASP A 535 9.97 -1.87 -20.07
CA ASP A 535 11.16 -2.31 -19.36
C ASP A 535 11.63 -1.14 -18.48
N ALA A 536 11.51 -1.28 -17.16
CA ALA A 536 11.98 -0.29 -16.20
C ALA A 536 13.01 -0.90 -15.25
N SER A 537 13.94 -0.07 -14.76
CA SER A 537 14.91 -0.47 -13.76
C SER A 537 15.38 0.69 -12.91
N ARG A 538 15.78 0.40 -11.68
CA ARG A 538 16.48 1.33 -10.80
C ARG A 538 17.69 0.64 -10.19
N LYS A 539 18.87 1.27 -10.28
CA LYS A 539 19.99 0.96 -9.37
C LYS A 539 20.20 2.12 -8.42
N LEU A 540 20.53 1.84 -7.18
CA LEU A 540 20.80 2.83 -6.15
C LEU A 540 21.94 2.33 -5.24
N PHE A 541 22.85 3.22 -4.86
CA PHE A 541 23.87 2.93 -3.86
C PHE A 541 24.19 4.18 -3.03
N ILE A 542 24.15 4.05 -1.72
CA ILE A 542 24.65 5.05 -0.77
C ILE A 542 25.65 4.36 0.15
N GLU A 543 26.84 4.96 0.29
CA GLU A 543 27.89 4.49 1.21
C GLU A 543 28.35 5.64 2.09
N SER A 544 28.55 5.36 3.38
CA SER A 544 28.97 6.34 4.40
C SER A 544 30.00 5.77 5.36
N ALA A 545 30.84 6.65 5.91
CA ALA A 545 31.60 6.39 7.12
C ALA A 545 30.91 7.09 8.29
N ILE A 546 30.55 6.33 9.32
CA ILE A 546 30.02 6.85 10.59
C ILE A 546 31.01 6.60 11.73
N ILE A 547 30.95 7.47 12.73
CA ILE A 547 31.64 7.36 14.01
C ILE A 547 30.56 7.48 15.07
N THR A 548 30.25 6.39 15.77
CA THR A 548 29.17 6.37 16.78
C THR A 548 29.58 7.14 18.04
N GLY A 549 28.61 7.44 18.91
CA GLY A 549 28.88 8.08 20.21
C GLY A 549 29.93 7.35 21.08
N SER A 550 29.96 6.03 21.00
CA SER A 550 30.98 5.14 21.61
C SER A 550 32.33 5.14 20.86
N ASN A 551 32.57 6.11 19.97
CA ASN A 551 33.78 6.28 19.15
C ASN A 551 34.11 5.10 18.23
N GLN A 552 33.11 4.26 17.89
CA GLN A 552 33.28 3.16 16.95
C GLN A 552 33.18 3.69 15.52
N ARG A 553 34.23 3.50 14.71
CA ARG A 553 34.17 3.78 13.28
C ARG A 553 33.51 2.61 12.57
N ARG A 554 32.49 2.87 11.76
CA ARG A 554 31.79 1.88 10.93
C ARG A 554 31.71 2.36 9.49
N LYS A 555 31.86 1.44 8.53
CA LYS A 555 31.53 1.66 7.12
C LYS A 555 30.17 1.04 6.84
N VAL A 556 29.21 1.86 6.42
CA VAL A 556 27.81 1.46 6.19
C VAL A 556 27.43 1.73 4.74
N SER A 557 26.66 0.83 4.13
CA SER A 557 26.15 1.03 2.77
C SER A 557 24.79 0.38 2.56
N PHE A 558 23.96 0.99 1.73
CA PHE A 558 22.70 0.45 1.22
C PHE A 558 22.78 0.38 -0.31
N LYS A 559 22.37 -0.75 -0.88
CA LYS A 559 22.38 -1.02 -2.32
C LYS A 559 21.02 -1.58 -2.74
N GLN A 560 20.51 -1.11 -3.88
CA GLN A 560 19.35 -1.68 -4.55
C GLN A 560 19.62 -1.89 -6.04
N GLU A 561 19.15 -3.02 -6.58
CA GLU A 561 19.01 -3.26 -8.01
C GLU A 561 17.62 -3.86 -8.25
N LEU A 562 16.72 -3.10 -8.88
CA LEU A 562 15.34 -3.49 -9.19
C LEU A 562 15.11 -3.45 -10.69
N ALA A 563 14.26 -4.35 -11.19
CA ALA A 563 13.81 -4.40 -12.57
C ALA A 563 12.31 -4.72 -12.63
N TYR A 564 11.64 -4.16 -13.65
CA TYR A 564 10.25 -4.40 -13.96
C TYR A 564 10.11 -4.62 -15.46
N GLN A 565 9.38 -5.66 -15.83
CA GLN A 565 8.99 -5.91 -17.22
C GLN A 565 7.48 -6.11 -17.30
N SER A 566 6.84 -5.53 -18.32
CA SER A 566 5.46 -5.85 -18.69
C SER A 566 5.29 -6.05 -20.19
N LYS A 567 4.29 -6.87 -20.54
CA LYS A 567 3.69 -6.97 -21.87
C LYS A 567 2.18 -6.99 -21.71
N HIS A 568 1.49 -6.03 -22.33
CA HIS A 568 0.03 -6.01 -22.41
C HIS A 568 -0.39 -6.28 -23.87
N ILE A 569 -1.49 -7.00 -24.05
CA ILE A 569 -2.14 -7.23 -25.35
C ILE A 569 -3.63 -6.95 -25.18
N LEU A 570 -4.17 -6.04 -25.98
CA LEU A 570 -5.58 -5.71 -26.04
C LEU A 570 -6.09 -6.00 -27.45
N ALA A 571 -6.97 -7.00 -27.61
CA ALA A 571 -7.65 -7.22 -28.88
C ALA A 571 -8.73 -6.15 -29.06
N LEU A 572 -8.73 -5.49 -30.23
CA LEU A 572 -9.80 -4.58 -30.64
C LEU A 572 -10.80 -5.38 -31.48
N ASP A 573 -12.09 -5.31 -31.15
CA ASP A 573 -13.10 -5.89 -32.02
C ASP A 573 -13.34 -4.98 -33.23
N GLY A 574 -13.36 -5.56 -34.44
CA GLY A 574 -13.47 -4.79 -35.69
C GLY A 574 -14.86 -4.22 -35.96
N SER A 575 -15.72 -4.04 -34.94
CA SER A 575 -17.11 -3.62 -35.11
C SER A 575 -17.37 -2.23 -34.53
N SER A 576 -17.42 -1.23 -35.42
CA SER A 576 -17.39 0.20 -35.10
C SER A 576 -18.67 0.78 -34.46
N GLN A 577 -19.49 -0.04 -33.79
CA GLN A 577 -20.73 0.38 -33.11
C GLN A 577 -21.04 -0.43 -31.83
N VAL A 578 -20.02 -0.77 -31.01
CA VAL A 578 -20.26 -1.44 -29.71
C VAL A 578 -19.96 -0.50 -28.55
N SER A 579 -21.02 0.02 -27.91
CA SER A 579 -20.93 0.95 -26.78
C SER A 579 -20.60 0.28 -25.43
N SER A 580 -19.84 -0.81 -25.43
CA SER A 580 -19.29 -1.47 -24.23
C SER A 580 -18.30 -2.57 -24.61
N PHE A 581 -17.15 -2.62 -23.94
CA PHE A 581 -16.05 -3.54 -24.22
C PHE A 581 -16.47 -5.02 -24.38
N ASN A 582 -16.44 -5.52 -25.62
CA ASN A 582 -16.50 -6.94 -26.00
C ASN A 582 -15.10 -7.35 -26.47
N GLY A 583 -14.18 -7.66 -25.55
CA GLY A 583 -12.76 -7.79 -25.91
C GLY A 583 -12.00 -8.82 -25.10
N TYR A 584 -10.84 -9.19 -25.66
CA TYR A 584 -9.83 -10.02 -25.01
C TYR A 584 -8.66 -9.15 -24.56
N PHE A 585 -8.19 -9.37 -23.34
CA PHE A 585 -7.08 -8.65 -22.76
C PHE A 585 -6.13 -9.61 -22.03
N GLU A 586 -4.83 -9.54 -22.33
CA GLU A 586 -3.77 -10.33 -21.69
C GLU A 586 -2.68 -9.41 -21.13
N VAL A 587 -2.24 -9.69 -19.91
CA VAL A 587 -1.12 -9.03 -19.23
C VAL A 587 -0.15 -10.09 -18.74
N ALA A 588 1.13 -9.88 -18.99
CA ALA A 588 2.21 -10.50 -18.25
C ALA A 588 3.10 -9.41 -17.64
N GLN A 589 3.45 -9.55 -16.36
CA GLN A 589 4.35 -8.67 -15.64
C GLN A 589 5.33 -9.47 -14.79
N LEU A 590 6.48 -8.86 -14.54
CA LEU A 590 7.51 -9.38 -13.65
C LEU A 590 8.21 -8.21 -12.95
N SER A 591 7.90 -7.98 -11.67
CA SER A 591 8.74 -7.17 -10.79
C SER A 591 9.81 -8.07 -10.17
N THR A 592 11.08 -7.65 -10.20
CA THR A 592 12.18 -8.32 -9.48
C THR A 592 13.07 -7.29 -8.81
N GLY A 593 13.81 -7.72 -7.78
CA GLY A 593 14.86 -6.90 -7.22
C GLY A 593 15.63 -7.56 -6.10
N SER A 594 16.78 -6.98 -5.80
CA SER A 594 17.59 -7.27 -4.62
C SER A 594 17.92 -5.94 -3.93
N SER A 595 17.56 -5.82 -2.66
CA SER A 595 17.99 -4.74 -1.78
C SER A 595 18.88 -5.32 -0.67
N SER A 596 19.93 -4.61 -0.29
CA SER A 596 20.87 -5.09 0.74
C SER A 596 21.52 -3.94 1.51
N ALA A 597 21.79 -4.16 2.80
CA ALA A 597 22.56 -3.27 3.63
C ALA A 597 23.76 -4.01 4.24
N ILE A 598 24.90 -3.33 4.29
CA ILE A 598 26.17 -3.86 4.77
C ILE A 598 26.77 -2.90 5.79
N THR A 599 27.20 -3.44 6.94
CA THR A 599 27.98 -2.73 7.96
C THR A 599 29.29 -3.48 8.20
N ASP A 600 30.44 -2.84 8.01
CA ASP A 600 31.79 -3.43 8.16
C ASP A 600 31.94 -4.79 7.46
N ALA A 601 31.49 -4.86 6.20
CA ALA A 601 31.43 -6.06 5.36
C ALA A 601 30.47 -7.19 5.84
N ALA A 602 29.75 -7.02 6.95
CA ALA A 602 28.67 -7.93 7.36
C ALA A 602 27.32 -7.49 6.77
N LEU A 603 26.58 -8.44 6.17
CA LEU A 603 25.23 -8.23 5.65
C LEU A 603 24.22 -8.06 6.80
N THR A 604 23.74 -6.83 7.03
CA THR A 604 22.80 -6.49 8.11
C THR A 604 21.34 -6.63 7.69
N TYR A 605 21.02 -6.38 6.42
CA TYR A 605 19.68 -6.55 5.84
C TYR A 605 19.78 -7.06 4.40
N SER A 606 18.82 -7.87 3.96
CA SER A 606 18.63 -8.21 2.54
C SER A 606 17.16 -8.49 2.21
N ASP A 607 16.75 -8.22 0.97
CA ASP A 607 15.38 -8.43 0.49
C ASP A 607 15.44 -8.74 -1.02
N ASP A 608 15.32 -10.02 -1.34
CA ASP A 608 15.36 -10.56 -2.69
C ASP A 608 13.93 -10.98 -3.10
N PHE A 609 13.39 -10.41 -4.17
CA PHE A 609 12.01 -10.64 -4.58
C PHE A 609 11.80 -10.91 -6.07
N SER A 610 10.73 -11.64 -6.36
CA SER A 610 10.22 -11.90 -7.71
C SER A 610 8.69 -12.01 -7.63
N PHE A 611 8.01 -11.09 -8.31
CA PHE A 611 6.55 -11.00 -8.37
C PHE A 611 6.04 -11.14 -9.81
N PRO A 612 6.00 -12.36 -10.38
CA PRO A 612 5.25 -12.65 -11.59
C PRO A 612 3.75 -12.42 -11.40
N LEU A 613 3.13 -11.74 -12.38
CA LEU A 613 1.69 -11.65 -12.54
C LEU A 613 1.34 -11.93 -13.99
N LYS A 614 0.48 -12.92 -14.24
CA LYS A 614 -0.21 -13.07 -15.53
C LYS A 614 -1.72 -12.98 -15.34
N VAL A 615 -2.39 -12.26 -16.22
CA VAL A 615 -3.86 -12.16 -16.30
C VAL A 615 -4.29 -12.37 -17.74
N SER A 616 -5.41 -13.07 -17.94
CA SER A 616 -6.21 -12.96 -19.16
C SER A 616 -7.69 -12.80 -18.83
N LEU A 617 -8.34 -11.82 -19.45
CA LEU A 617 -9.75 -11.50 -19.28
C LEU A 617 -10.46 -11.44 -20.64
N GLU A 618 -11.68 -11.95 -20.65
CA GLU A 618 -12.61 -11.96 -21.78
C GLU A 618 -13.92 -11.31 -21.31
N SER A 619 -14.31 -10.19 -21.93
CA SER A 619 -15.62 -9.56 -21.71
C SER A 619 -16.53 -9.82 -22.90
N GLY A 620 -17.78 -10.19 -22.63
CA GLY A 620 -18.83 -10.35 -23.63
C GLY A 620 -20.22 -9.97 -23.10
N GLN A 621 -21.19 -9.84 -24.00
CA GLN A 621 -22.54 -9.38 -23.66
C GLN A 621 -23.22 -10.17 -22.52
N THR A 622 -22.95 -11.48 -22.43
CA THR A 622 -23.56 -12.40 -21.45
C THR A 622 -22.77 -12.55 -20.15
N GLY A 623 -21.52 -12.05 -20.08
CA GLY A 623 -20.66 -12.30 -18.92
C GLY A 623 -19.17 -12.02 -19.13
N LEU A 624 -18.42 -12.19 -18.05
CA LEU A 624 -16.97 -12.13 -18.01
C LEU A 624 -16.39 -13.55 -17.83
N LYS A 625 -15.19 -13.78 -18.35
CA LYS A 625 -14.38 -14.98 -18.13
C LYS A 625 -12.92 -14.59 -17.94
N GLY A 626 -12.16 -15.34 -17.15
CA GLY A 626 -10.72 -15.10 -17.06
C GLY A 626 -9.92 -16.10 -16.26
N GLU A 627 -8.60 -15.99 -16.42
CA GLU A 627 -7.56 -16.72 -15.70
C GLU A 627 -6.54 -15.73 -15.14
N ILE A 628 -6.07 -15.97 -13.91
CA ILE A 628 -4.97 -15.24 -13.27
C ILE A 628 -3.96 -16.22 -12.69
N ASN A 629 -2.69 -15.87 -12.81
CA ASN A 629 -1.56 -16.50 -12.13
C ASN A 629 -0.79 -15.40 -11.38
N LEU A 630 -0.87 -15.41 -10.05
CA LEU A 630 -0.30 -14.40 -9.15
C LEU A 630 0.75 -15.08 -8.26
N THR A 631 2.01 -14.67 -8.36
CA THR A 631 3.12 -15.27 -7.62
C THR A 631 3.80 -14.25 -6.69
N TYR A 632 3.93 -14.60 -5.41
CA TYR A 632 4.75 -13.89 -4.43
C TYR A 632 5.93 -14.78 -4.03
N ASN A 633 7.11 -14.48 -4.57
CA ASN A 633 8.38 -15.06 -4.11
C ASN A 633 9.22 -13.95 -3.46
N ARG A 634 9.56 -14.10 -2.17
CA ARG A 634 10.38 -13.13 -1.44
C ARG A 634 11.19 -13.79 -0.34
N LYS A 635 12.46 -13.42 -0.25
CA LYS A 635 13.37 -13.79 0.83
C LYS A 635 13.86 -12.53 1.53
N VAL A 636 13.50 -12.34 2.80
CA VAL A 636 13.85 -11.15 3.59
C VAL A 636 14.70 -11.56 4.78
N LYS A 637 15.90 -10.99 4.90
CA LYS A 637 16.65 -10.86 6.16
C LYS A 637 16.39 -9.47 6.72
N PRO A 638 15.54 -9.30 7.76
CA PRO A 638 15.29 -8.00 8.37
C PRO A 638 16.55 -7.48 9.10
N ASN A 639 16.61 -6.16 9.34
CA ASN A 639 17.76 -5.53 10.00
C ASN A 639 17.99 -6.05 11.44
N GLY A 640 19.23 -5.95 11.92
CA GLY A 640 19.63 -6.36 13.27
C GLY A 640 19.89 -7.86 13.39
N LYS A 641 19.22 -8.52 14.35
CA LYS A 641 19.30 -9.98 14.58
C LYS A 641 17.98 -10.71 14.32
N GLY A 642 17.08 -10.13 13.53
CA GLY A 642 15.89 -10.84 13.08
C GLY A 642 16.26 -11.97 12.11
N PHE A 643 15.59 -13.10 12.24
CA PHE A 643 15.82 -14.27 11.39
C PHE A 643 15.35 -13.99 9.95
N ALA A 644 16.13 -14.42 8.97
CA ALA A 644 15.68 -14.37 7.58
C ALA A 644 14.54 -15.36 7.35
N THR A 645 13.61 -14.98 6.48
CA THR A 645 12.44 -15.75 6.09
C THR A 645 12.37 -15.83 4.56
N SER A 646 11.77 -16.91 4.06
CA SER A 646 11.47 -17.10 2.63
C SER A 646 10.02 -17.51 2.50
N ILE A 647 9.26 -16.78 1.68
CA ILE A 647 7.91 -17.15 1.26
C ILE A 647 7.93 -17.33 -0.25
N GLN A 648 7.33 -18.43 -0.71
CA GLN A 648 7.07 -18.71 -2.11
C GLN A 648 5.62 -19.16 -2.23
N THR A 649 4.78 -18.40 -2.92
CA THR A 649 3.41 -18.82 -3.17
C THR A 649 2.94 -18.40 -4.55
N THR A 650 2.15 -19.27 -5.18
CA THR A 650 1.52 -19.03 -6.49
C THR A 650 0.05 -19.39 -6.38
N GLN A 651 -0.80 -18.42 -6.69
CA GLN A 651 -2.24 -18.60 -6.86
C GLN A 651 -2.56 -18.67 -8.35
N ILE A 652 -3.26 -19.72 -8.78
CA ILE A 652 -3.82 -19.85 -10.13
C ILE A 652 -5.33 -19.95 -9.97
N ALA A 653 -6.05 -18.96 -10.48
CA ALA A 653 -7.51 -18.93 -10.47
C ALA A 653 -8.09 -18.85 -11.88
N MET A 654 -9.17 -19.59 -12.11
CA MET A 654 -9.99 -19.50 -13.31
C MET A 654 -11.44 -19.21 -12.89
N GLY A 655 -12.17 -18.45 -13.68
CA GLY A 655 -13.57 -18.17 -13.38
C GLY A 655 -14.40 -17.62 -14.53
N THR A 656 -15.70 -17.63 -14.32
CA THR A 656 -16.74 -16.98 -15.13
C THR A 656 -17.69 -16.20 -14.24
N LEU A 657 -18.30 -15.14 -14.77
CA LEU A 657 -19.36 -14.36 -14.13
C LEU A 657 -20.46 -14.08 -15.16
N GLU A 658 -21.65 -14.60 -14.93
CA GLU A 658 -22.82 -14.42 -15.80
C GLU A 658 -23.57 -13.13 -15.42
N LEU A 659 -24.02 -12.38 -16.42
CA LEU A 659 -24.74 -11.12 -16.25
C LEU A 659 -26.18 -11.23 -16.74
N ALA A 660 -27.16 -10.97 -15.87
CA ALA A 660 -28.58 -10.84 -16.21
C ALA A 660 -28.97 -9.42 -16.67
N GLY A 661 -27.99 -8.58 -17.00
CA GLY A 661 -28.16 -7.22 -17.48
C GLY A 661 -26.93 -6.34 -17.20
N PRO A 662 -26.89 -5.11 -17.73
CA PRO A 662 -25.86 -4.15 -17.36
C PRO A 662 -25.91 -3.95 -15.84
N ASN A 663 -24.77 -4.15 -15.17
CA ASN A 663 -24.61 -3.99 -13.73
C ASN A 663 -25.47 -4.92 -12.83
N ARG A 664 -25.86 -6.12 -13.32
CA ARG A 664 -26.37 -7.21 -12.46
C ARG A 664 -25.75 -8.57 -12.79
N ALA A 665 -24.96 -9.11 -11.87
CA ALA A 665 -24.53 -10.52 -11.90
C ALA A 665 -25.70 -11.45 -11.51
N SER A 666 -25.74 -12.63 -12.13
CA SER A 666 -26.79 -13.66 -11.89
C SER A 666 -26.23 -14.98 -11.38
N ALA A 667 -25.07 -15.38 -11.89
CA ALA A 667 -24.36 -16.59 -11.50
C ALA A 667 -22.87 -16.42 -11.81
N GLY A 668 -22.07 -17.42 -11.47
CA GLY A 668 -20.66 -17.48 -11.81
C GLY A 668 -20.04 -18.74 -11.24
N GLN A 669 -18.90 -19.15 -11.78
CA GLN A 669 -18.14 -20.28 -11.28
C GLN A 669 -16.68 -19.87 -11.11
N GLY A 670 -16.01 -20.43 -10.11
CA GLY A 670 -14.63 -20.14 -9.80
C GLY A 670 -13.90 -21.39 -9.33
N GLN A 671 -12.61 -21.48 -9.67
CA GLN A 671 -11.70 -22.46 -9.10
C GLN A 671 -10.35 -21.80 -8.87
N THR A 672 -9.87 -21.85 -7.63
CA THR A 672 -8.61 -21.22 -7.19
C THR A 672 -7.73 -22.27 -6.54
N GLY A 673 -6.59 -22.52 -7.16
CA GLY A 673 -5.50 -23.30 -6.59
C GLY A 673 -4.43 -22.38 -6.00
N GLN A 674 -3.92 -22.71 -4.82
CA GLN A 674 -2.76 -22.06 -4.22
C GLN A 674 -1.77 -23.11 -3.74
N VAL A 675 -0.53 -22.95 -4.20
CA VAL A 675 0.64 -23.60 -3.58
C VAL A 675 1.35 -22.53 -2.75
N PHE A 676 1.64 -22.84 -1.50
CA PHE A 676 2.29 -21.95 -0.53
C PHE A 676 3.43 -22.68 0.16
N PHE A 677 4.59 -22.03 0.28
CA PHE A 677 5.74 -22.48 1.05
C PHE A 677 6.28 -21.33 1.91
N TYR A 678 6.69 -21.65 3.13
CA TYR A 678 7.41 -20.78 4.06
C TYR A 678 8.57 -21.54 4.70
N SER A 679 9.69 -20.85 4.90
CA SER A 679 10.80 -21.31 5.74
C SER A 679 11.51 -20.15 6.44
N ASP A 680 12.14 -20.39 7.60
CA ASP A 680 13.02 -19.42 8.27
C ASP A 680 14.39 -19.99 8.67
N GLU A 681 15.32 -19.11 9.06
CA GLU A 681 16.66 -19.47 9.53
C GLU A 681 16.70 -20.31 10.82
N ARG A 682 15.57 -20.53 11.49
CA ARG A 682 15.45 -21.44 12.64
C ARG A 682 15.07 -22.87 12.22
N GLY A 683 14.82 -23.13 10.93
CA GLY A 683 14.33 -24.41 10.43
C GLY A 683 12.81 -24.59 10.59
N SER A 684 12.08 -23.53 10.89
CA SER A 684 10.62 -23.51 10.84
C SER A 684 10.19 -23.63 9.38
N SER A 685 9.19 -24.45 9.08
CA SER A 685 8.69 -24.63 7.71
C SER A 685 7.20 -24.89 7.69
N PHE A 686 6.53 -24.38 6.67
CA PHE A 686 5.11 -24.65 6.39
C PHE A 686 4.90 -24.73 4.89
N ALA A 687 4.10 -25.69 4.46
CA ALA A 687 3.66 -25.81 3.08
C ALA A 687 2.18 -26.19 3.02
N ARG A 688 1.45 -25.57 2.08
CA ARG A 688 0.06 -25.90 1.79
C ARG A 688 -0.19 -25.92 0.28
N ASP A 689 -0.84 -26.96 -0.19
CA ASP A 689 -1.24 -27.16 -1.59
C ASP A 689 -2.75 -27.41 -1.61
N LEU A 690 -3.49 -26.37 -1.97
CA LEU A 690 -4.92 -26.22 -1.75
C LEU A 690 -5.61 -25.88 -3.08
N ILE A 691 -6.72 -26.55 -3.40
CA ILE A 691 -7.58 -26.21 -4.53
C ILE A 691 -9.02 -26.15 -4.03
N VAL A 692 -9.67 -25.00 -4.21
CA VAL A 692 -11.09 -24.81 -3.92
C VAL A 692 -11.84 -24.51 -5.21
N ARG A 693 -13.01 -25.12 -5.37
CA ARG A 693 -13.94 -24.91 -6.48
C ARG A 693 -15.29 -24.43 -5.93
N ASN A 694 -16.00 -23.63 -6.71
CA ASN A 694 -17.39 -23.22 -6.46
C ASN A 694 -17.66 -22.76 -5.02
N VAL A 695 -16.82 -21.86 -4.50
CA VAL A 695 -16.90 -21.21 -3.17
C VAL A 695 -16.69 -22.13 -1.94
N THR A 696 -17.04 -23.41 -1.97
CA THR A 696 -16.96 -24.29 -0.77
C THR A 696 -16.34 -25.68 -0.99
N GLU A 697 -16.16 -26.13 -2.23
CA GLU A 697 -15.67 -27.47 -2.53
C GLU A 697 -14.14 -27.53 -2.49
N LYS A 698 -13.57 -28.02 -1.39
CA LYS A 698 -12.13 -28.34 -1.31
C LYS A 698 -11.82 -29.58 -2.15
N VAL A 699 -11.32 -29.37 -3.37
CA VAL A 699 -10.87 -30.42 -4.29
C VAL A 699 -9.53 -31.03 -3.82
N LYS A 700 -8.71 -30.24 -3.11
CA LYS A 700 -7.41 -30.64 -2.55
C LYS A 700 -7.08 -29.74 -1.36
N ASP A 701 -6.52 -30.27 -0.27
CA ASP A 701 -6.00 -29.50 0.87
C ASP A 701 -4.89 -30.32 1.55
N VAL A 702 -3.65 -30.17 1.08
CA VAL A 702 -2.48 -30.93 1.56
C VAL A 702 -1.57 -30.00 2.37
N LEU A 703 -1.21 -30.41 3.58
CA LEU A 703 -0.43 -29.64 4.55
C LEU A 703 0.86 -30.38 4.91
N SER A 704 1.99 -29.67 5.03
CA SER A 704 3.27 -30.24 5.48
C SER A 704 4.24 -29.18 6.03
N GLY A 705 5.41 -29.60 6.53
CA GLY A 705 6.39 -28.74 7.21
C GLY A 705 6.35 -28.87 8.74
N SER A 706 7.34 -28.33 9.44
CA SER A 706 7.44 -28.42 10.91
C SER A 706 6.31 -27.69 11.66
N LEU A 707 5.69 -26.69 11.03
CA LEU A 707 4.58 -25.91 11.58
C LEU A 707 3.19 -26.50 11.29
N SER A 708 3.05 -27.52 10.43
CA SER A 708 1.74 -28.01 9.96
C SER A 708 0.99 -28.91 10.97
N LYS A 709 1.38 -28.91 12.24
CA LYS A 709 0.80 -29.78 13.27
C LYS A 709 -0.47 -29.16 13.86
N SER A 710 -1.62 -29.66 13.44
CA SER A 710 -2.77 -29.72 14.34
C SER A 710 -2.39 -30.59 15.55
N LYS A 711 -2.50 -30.07 16.77
CA LYS A 711 -2.45 -30.92 17.97
C LYS A 711 -3.76 -31.71 18.07
N SER A 712 -3.77 -32.90 17.47
CA SER A 712 -4.79 -33.91 17.72
C SER A 712 -4.41 -34.69 18.97
N SER A 713 -4.97 -34.29 20.11
CA SER A 713 -4.88 -34.96 21.41
C SER A 713 -6.12 -34.64 22.23
#